data_AF-R7I619-F1
#
_entry.id   AF-R7I619-F1
#
_cell.length_a   1.000
_cell.length_b   1.000
_cell.length_c   1.000
_cell.angle_alpha   90.00
_cell.angle_beta   90.00
_cell.angle_gamma   90.00
#
_symmetry.space_group_name_H-M   'P 1'
#
loop_
_entity.id
_entity.type
_entity.pdbx_description
1 polymer ?
#
loop_
_entity_poly.entity_id
_entity_poly.type
_entity_poly.pdbx_seq_one_letter_code
_entity_poly.pdbx_strand_id
1 'polypeptide(L)'
;MLEVASVKALNRAEIQVTFTKALTATQEKAAKTATNYTVTKEGATTSTTVKTITVADDAKSVILLLDSTLDNGKTANTVKLAKAIGMFADYTDNKVASEDVNVPQVASVKAVGNKVVEIEFSEAVKLATAGDLDTDNMITGALKAYFKVATSASQDVTNKIDSAKLSANGRTVTLTFKSALPVDTYKVSVLANKFTDYASYAVSEVTKTVSIDSSVTVAKVTSVVAKSREKVAVTFDSAVTAGGTLSWKTAAGQGTSTSAELQADNKTIVYTFTGANIMKAGTTEFTLKGVVDAYGYTVADTTKTVDVPEETAATATVKSTADNKFVVTFDKVMQNKDGNTVGDSTNKASYSIVDPNGKAVSLTNATISVDTTKKIVTITTADNLASGNYTVTVSGVKDTMGVEMTKAVATVAVKDTTRPTVVGNAIYSGKKIAITFSEAMATTGARSVLLASNYTYGGEALPEKATIQVSSDGKTIIITLPDDVDQSKKITIGGVKGDIYTVSDVAGNILNDGSNGYTKELSYAADEAAEIANSEVSAVDTNTLRVEVKNATLETVYASDFEYTVDGKTFNDVTAAKLVTVNNKQYIDFTIGSKLSSAVLASKVKVRAKAVAANVEYKSVTALGTTLHRLNNSTAVANSEAVTTPQTSAGIKASATTWPFRTALSAAEVMNSETIKLTFDGLVKTDNLENIFVVSNGTKKTTTFTSTLLSDGKSVLLTGFNDTAAFTLDTAKAVTVSTKQYADVPAANWSYDGNGMKYTENTTGITASVETGLTVMDANAYTTVDGNVLFNAIVVDIATAFEIKFNQTVEKSSIYTDTTKTKWEAVSGDTYGNDYNGGYALAATAEIATNGDLTFKDVNLGKLSGFTKDGDAKADTAKIVISKDLTKIKVIVGEAGKLSAYGKVTYTPSTAITSASTDKKITVNTTKVYEPEATTVADALIAKDVALLTAAATKTDAVNGSAVTTIDLSAVAKNGTTVTVTETTDANELITVSDNKVTVKALTEAEQSKTATFTIKVEKANGTAVTKTATLTVAASENTYTVSVA
;
A
#
# COMPACT_ATOMS: atom_id res chain seq x y z
N MET A 1 16.32 47.05 8.22
CA MET A 1 15.47 46.40 9.23
C MET A 1 14.10 47.07 9.24
N LEU A 2 13.06 46.39 9.72
CA LEU A 2 11.77 47.01 10.03
C LEU A 2 11.76 47.36 11.52
N GLU A 3 11.40 48.60 11.84
CA GLU A 3 11.36 49.15 13.20
C GLU A 3 10.10 50.01 13.35
N VAL A 4 9.58 50.14 14.58
CA VAL A 4 8.51 51.09 14.90
C VAL A 4 9.11 52.49 14.96
N ALA A 5 8.56 53.42 14.18
CA ALA A 5 8.92 54.83 14.21
C ALA A 5 8.15 55.60 15.30
N SER A 6 6.87 55.28 15.52
CA SER A 6 6.03 55.90 16.56
C SER A 6 4.77 55.09 16.84
N VAL A 7 4.24 55.20 18.07
CA VAL A 7 2.88 54.77 18.42
C VAL A 7 2.10 55.98 18.95
N LYS A 8 0.85 56.16 18.52
CA LYS A 8 0.00 57.29 18.92
C LYS A 8 -1.47 56.84 18.96
N ALA A 9 -2.22 57.18 20.01
CA ALA A 9 -3.68 57.09 19.94
C ALA A 9 -4.23 58.23 19.06
N LEU A 10 -5.06 57.89 18.07
CA LEU A 10 -5.72 58.87 17.20
C LEU A 10 -6.91 59.52 17.91
N ASN A 11 -7.62 58.71 18.70
CA ASN A 11 -8.71 59.07 19.59
C ASN A 11 -8.76 58.01 20.71
N ARG A 12 -9.87 57.87 21.44
CA ARG A 12 -9.97 56.88 22.54
C ARG A 12 -10.16 55.42 22.10
N ALA A 13 -10.46 55.13 20.84
CA ALA A 13 -10.67 53.77 20.34
C ALA A 13 -9.66 53.32 19.28
N GLU A 14 -8.90 54.23 18.69
CA GLU A 14 -7.97 53.95 17.60
C GLU A 14 -6.51 54.27 17.96
N ILE A 15 -5.60 53.33 17.68
CA ILE A 15 -4.15 53.52 17.83
C ILE A 15 -3.46 53.37 16.48
N GLN A 16 -2.70 54.38 16.06
CA GLN A 16 -1.79 54.31 14.92
C GLN A 16 -0.39 53.87 15.36
N VAL A 17 0.11 52.82 14.74
CA VAL A 17 1.53 52.45 14.74
C VAL A 17 2.10 52.85 13.39
N THR A 18 3.21 53.59 13.38
CA THR A 18 3.97 53.93 12.17
C THR A 18 5.30 53.19 12.19
N PHE A 19 5.68 52.59 11.07
CA PHE A 19 6.96 51.91 10.87
C PHE A 19 7.96 52.78 10.10
N THR A 20 9.26 52.54 10.29
CA THR A 20 10.33 53.29 9.62
C THR A 20 10.39 53.09 8.11
N LYS A 21 9.74 52.03 7.59
CA LYS A 21 9.66 51.65 6.17
C LYS A 21 8.31 51.00 5.88
N ALA A 22 7.95 50.95 4.60
CA ALA A 22 6.75 50.22 4.16
C ALA A 22 6.91 48.71 4.47
N LEU A 23 5.82 48.09 4.92
CA LEU A 23 5.71 46.67 5.17
C LEU A 23 5.76 45.91 3.82
N THR A 24 6.42 44.75 3.81
CA THR A 24 6.27 43.78 2.72
C THR A 24 4.97 43.00 2.89
N ALA A 25 4.45 42.37 1.83
CA ALA A 25 3.20 41.60 1.88
C ALA A 25 3.16 40.53 3.00
N THR A 26 4.29 39.90 3.32
CA THR A 26 4.43 38.96 4.45
C THR A 26 4.28 39.67 5.80
N GLN A 27 4.91 40.84 5.95
CA GLN A 27 4.86 41.65 7.16
C GLN A 27 3.48 42.30 7.35
N GLU A 28 2.80 42.70 6.28
CA GLU A 28 1.39 43.13 6.32
C GLU A 28 0.47 42.02 6.85
N LYS A 29 0.62 40.79 6.36
CA LYS A 29 -0.18 39.65 6.84
C LYS A 29 0.03 39.41 8.34
N ALA A 30 1.27 39.50 8.80
CA ALA A 30 1.59 39.41 10.22
C ALA A 30 1.07 40.62 11.02
N ALA A 31 1.15 41.84 10.47
CA ALA A 31 0.61 43.06 11.07
C ALA A 31 -0.92 43.06 11.16
N LYS A 32 -1.63 42.34 10.27
CA LYS A 32 -3.09 42.14 10.34
C LYS A 32 -3.53 41.11 11.40
N THR A 33 -2.59 40.52 12.16
CA THR A 33 -2.88 39.49 13.18
C THR A 33 -3.00 40.11 14.57
N ALA A 34 -4.20 40.09 15.15
CA ALA A 34 -4.52 40.75 16.44
C ALA A 34 -3.62 40.31 17.62
N THR A 35 -3.23 39.04 17.68
CA THR A 35 -2.37 38.50 18.75
C THR A 35 -0.93 39.03 18.73
N ASN A 36 -0.51 39.70 17.65
CA ASN A 36 0.78 40.39 17.59
C ASN A 36 0.78 41.76 18.27
N TYR A 37 -0.38 42.18 18.81
CA TYR A 37 -0.56 43.46 19.50
C TYR A 37 -1.09 43.23 20.90
N THR A 38 -0.69 44.08 21.84
CA THR A 38 -1.24 44.09 23.20
C THR A 38 -1.40 45.53 23.65
N VAL A 39 -2.61 45.91 24.05
CA VAL A 39 -2.93 47.28 24.49
C VAL A 39 -3.44 47.22 25.93
N THR A 40 -2.74 47.88 26.85
CA THR A 40 -3.06 47.89 28.28
C THR A 40 -3.34 49.34 28.70
N LYS A 41 -4.50 49.58 29.31
CA LYS A 41 -4.87 50.92 29.81
C LYS A 41 -3.98 51.32 30.97
N GLU A 42 -3.74 52.62 31.14
CA GLU A 42 -3.00 53.15 32.29
C GLU A 42 -3.62 52.68 33.62
N GLY A 43 -2.89 51.89 34.42
CA GLY A 43 -3.36 51.35 35.69
C GLY A 43 -4.17 50.05 35.62
N ALA A 44 -4.43 49.50 34.43
CA ALA A 44 -5.09 48.20 34.27
C ALA A 44 -4.10 47.03 34.34
N THR A 45 -4.53 45.90 34.92
CA THR A 45 -3.77 44.63 34.90
C THR A 45 -4.10 43.73 33.72
N THR A 46 -5.23 43.99 33.04
CA THR A 46 -5.69 43.26 31.86
C THR A 46 -5.57 44.11 30.60
N SER A 47 -5.36 43.45 29.46
CA SER A 47 -5.27 44.13 28.17
C SER A 47 -6.62 44.23 27.48
N THR A 48 -6.83 45.32 26.76
CA THR A 48 -7.95 45.51 25.84
C THR A 48 -7.68 44.76 24.54
N THR A 49 -8.71 44.11 23.99
CA THR A 49 -8.65 43.39 22.72
C THR A 49 -8.70 44.37 21.54
N VAL A 50 -7.99 43.99 20.46
CA VAL A 50 -8.00 44.73 19.19
C VAL A 50 -9.09 44.12 18.30
N LYS A 51 -10.15 44.90 18.07
CA LYS A 51 -11.32 44.53 17.27
C LYS A 51 -10.99 44.34 15.79
N THR A 52 -10.27 45.30 15.20
CA THR A 52 -9.82 45.23 13.80
C THR A 52 -8.46 45.88 13.63
N ILE A 53 -7.76 45.49 12.56
CA ILE A 53 -6.50 46.09 12.16
C ILE A 53 -6.56 46.48 10.69
N THR A 54 -6.34 47.76 10.42
CA THR A 54 -6.26 48.31 9.06
C THR A 54 -4.81 48.72 8.77
N VAL A 55 -4.25 48.30 7.65
CA VAL A 55 -2.98 48.82 7.13
C VAL A 55 -3.30 49.99 6.21
N ALA A 56 -2.60 51.11 6.34
CA ALA A 56 -2.77 52.27 5.47
C ALA A 56 -2.19 52.03 4.07
N ASP A 57 -2.68 52.75 3.06
CA ASP A 57 -2.28 52.57 1.65
C ASP A 57 -0.78 52.78 1.38
N ASP A 58 -0.06 53.50 2.24
CA ASP A 58 1.39 53.68 2.16
C ASP A 58 2.20 52.47 2.68
N ALA A 59 1.51 51.46 3.21
CA ALA A 59 2.00 50.30 3.93
C ALA A 59 2.98 50.61 5.09
N LYS A 60 3.08 51.86 5.55
CA LYS A 60 3.93 52.27 6.69
C LYS A 60 3.16 52.40 7.99
N SER A 61 1.85 52.61 7.91
CA SER A 61 1.00 52.79 9.10
C SER A 61 0.01 51.63 9.29
N VAL A 62 -0.26 51.31 10.55
CA VAL A 62 -1.26 50.33 10.97
C VAL A 62 -2.17 50.98 12.02
N ILE A 63 -3.48 50.95 11.79
CA ILE A 63 -4.49 51.47 12.70
C ILE A 63 -5.19 50.28 13.38
N LEU A 64 -5.12 50.26 14.71
CA LEU A 64 -5.78 49.30 15.58
C LEU A 64 -7.08 49.92 16.09
N LEU A 65 -8.24 49.32 15.82
CA LEU A 65 -9.49 49.66 16.48
C LEU A 65 -9.66 48.73 17.70
N LEU A 66 -9.98 49.28 18.87
CA LEU A 66 -10.15 48.54 20.12
C LEU A 66 -11.61 48.14 20.38
N ASP A 67 -11.84 47.03 21.08
CA ASP A 67 -13.20 46.65 21.52
C ASP A 67 -13.71 47.51 22.69
N SER A 68 -12.81 48.13 23.45
CA SER A 68 -13.16 49.07 24.51
C SER A 68 -12.29 50.32 24.44
N THR A 69 -12.85 51.47 24.81
CA THR A 69 -12.13 52.75 24.77
C THR A 69 -11.07 52.85 25.86
N LEU A 70 -9.95 53.48 25.53
CA LEU A 70 -9.00 54.01 26.49
C LEU A 70 -9.67 55.12 27.33
N ASP A 71 -9.14 55.38 28.51
CA ASP A 71 -9.64 56.45 29.37
C ASP A 71 -9.15 57.81 28.88
N ASN A 72 -9.98 58.84 29.02
CA ASN A 72 -9.68 60.17 28.50
C ASN A 72 -8.60 60.88 29.34
N GLY A 73 -7.68 61.59 28.68
CA GLY A 73 -6.61 62.35 29.34
C GLY A 73 -5.51 61.48 29.96
N LYS A 74 -5.44 60.18 29.64
CA LYS A 74 -4.35 59.31 30.09
C LYS A 74 -3.10 59.50 29.25
N THR A 75 -1.94 59.27 29.85
CA THR A 75 -0.63 59.51 29.20
C THR A 75 0.29 58.29 29.19
N ALA A 76 0.01 57.27 30.01
CA ALA A 76 0.84 56.08 30.16
C ALA A 76 0.08 54.77 29.85
N ASN A 77 -0.75 54.78 28.78
CA ASN A 77 -1.21 53.51 28.22
C ASN A 77 -0.02 52.77 27.57
N THR A 78 -0.04 51.44 27.65
CA THR A 78 1.02 50.58 27.10
C THR A 78 0.56 49.88 25.83
N VAL A 79 1.37 49.95 24.77
CA VAL A 79 1.16 49.24 23.50
C VAL A 79 2.39 48.40 23.20
N LYS A 80 2.20 47.10 23.01
CA LYS A 80 3.26 46.15 22.65
C LYS A 80 3.02 45.57 21.26
N LEU A 81 4.11 45.32 20.54
CA LEU A 81 4.12 44.72 19.22
C LEU A 81 5.09 43.54 19.19
N ALA A 82 4.64 42.39 18.71
CA ALA A 82 5.46 41.19 18.60
C ALA A 82 6.41 41.24 17.39
N LYS A 83 7.63 40.74 17.57
CA LYS A 83 8.65 40.58 16.50
C LYS A 83 8.18 39.73 15.32
N ALA A 84 7.14 38.91 15.52
CA ALA A 84 6.46 38.13 14.49
C ALA A 84 5.94 38.97 13.31
N ILE A 85 5.77 40.28 13.49
CA ILE A 85 5.49 41.25 12.40
C ILE A 85 6.68 41.40 11.41
N GLY A 86 7.85 40.84 11.73
CA GLY A 86 9.08 40.94 10.95
C GLY A 86 10.03 42.03 11.44
N MET A 87 9.95 42.37 12.73
CA MET A 87 10.92 43.21 13.45
C MET A 87 12.01 42.33 14.08
N PHE A 88 13.12 42.92 14.53
CA PHE A 88 14.21 42.16 15.16
C PHE A 88 13.89 41.68 16.58
N ALA A 89 13.13 42.49 17.33
CA ALA A 89 12.71 42.22 18.71
C ALA A 89 11.28 42.74 18.92
N ASP A 90 10.66 42.33 20.02
CA ASP A 90 9.36 42.86 20.43
C ASP A 90 9.53 44.34 20.81
N TYR A 91 8.54 45.17 20.48
CA TYR A 91 8.53 46.59 20.78
C TYR A 91 7.51 46.90 21.87
N THR A 92 7.76 47.92 22.69
CA THR A 92 6.84 48.40 23.72
C THR A 92 6.95 49.91 23.84
N ASP A 93 5.81 50.59 23.72
CA ASP A 93 5.64 51.99 24.13
C ASP A 93 4.75 52.01 25.38
N ASN A 94 5.15 52.75 26.41
CA ASN A 94 4.42 52.90 27.67
C ASN A 94 4.00 54.34 27.96
N LYS A 95 4.01 55.21 26.93
CA LYS A 95 3.67 56.63 26.99
C LYS A 95 2.65 57.02 25.92
N VAL A 96 1.76 56.09 25.58
CA VAL A 96 0.73 56.32 24.55
C VAL A 96 -0.40 57.11 25.18
N ALA A 97 -0.40 58.43 24.97
CA ALA A 97 -1.45 59.30 25.44
C ALA A 97 -2.77 59.11 24.67
N SER A 98 -3.90 59.19 25.38
CA SER A 98 -5.24 59.01 24.83
C SER A 98 -6.18 60.12 25.29
N GLU A 99 -6.58 60.96 24.33
CA GLU A 99 -7.60 61.99 24.51
C GLU A 99 -8.51 61.99 23.27
N ASP A 100 -9.76 62.41 23.44
CA ASP A 100 -10.69 62.64 22.33
C ASP A 100 -11.24 64.06 22.38
N VAL A 101 -10.96 64.84 21.33
CA VAL A 101 -11.35 66.26 21.20
C VAL A 101 -11.93 66.58 19.82
N ASN A 102 -12.02 65.58 18.93
CA ASN A 102 -12.57 65.74 17.60
C ASN A 102 -14.05 65.37 17.61
N VAL A 103 -14.79 65.84 16.60
CA VAL A 103 -16.17 65.42 16.34
C VAL A 103 -16.15 64.66 15.03
N PRO A 104 -16.75 63.46 14.93
CA PRO A 104 -16.73 62.67 13.72
C PRO A 104 -17.53 63.33 12.59
N GLN A 105 -16.95 63.35 11.40
CA GLN A 105 -17.51 64.00 10.21
C GLN A 105 -17.50 63.05 9.01
N VAL A 106 -18.40 63.26 8.05
CA VAL A 106 -18.27 62.65 6.71
C VAL A 106 -17.16 63.38 5.96
N ALA A 107 -16.01 62.72 5.84
CA ALA A 107 -14.85 63.20 5.10
C ALA A 107 -15.18 63.25 3.60
N SER A 108 -15.53 62.11 3.00
CA SER A 108 -15.74 61.95 1.56
C SER A 108 -17.01 61.13 1.24
N VAL A 109 -17.51 61.30 0.00
CA VAL A 109 -18.45 60.37 -0.61
C VAL A 109 -17.98 60.12 -2.04
N LYS A 110 -17.84 58.86 -2.44
CA LYS A 110 -17.26 58.45 -3.72
C LYS A 110 -18.07 57.32 -4.37
N ALA A 111 -18.11 57.30 -5.69
CA ALA A 111 -18.72 56.21 -6.45
C ALA A 111 -17.72 55.07 -6.58
N VAL A 112 -18.14 53.87 -6.19
CA VAL A 112 -17.36 52.62 -6.34
C VAL A 112 -18.04 51.66 -7.33
N GLY A 113 -19.29 51.97 -7.69
CA GLY A 113 -20.11 51.32 -8.70
C GLY A 113 -21.18 52.31 -9.19
N ASN A 114 -21.80 52.07 -10.35
CA ASN A 114 -23.09 52.71 -10.64
C ASN A 114 -24.21 52.13 -9.74
N LYS A 115 -23.93 51.02 -9.06
CA LYS A 115 -24.75 50.44 -7.98
C LYS A 115 -24.16 50.65 -6.57
N VAL A 116 -23.01 51.30 -6.41
CA VAL A 116 -22.28 51.34 -5.12
C VAL A 116 -21.70 52.72 -4.85
N VAL A 117 -22.05 53.29 -3.69
CA VAL A 117 -21.49 54.56 -3.19
C VAL A 117 -20.88 54.31 -1.82
N GLU A 118 -19.64 54.75 -1.61
CA GLU A 118 -18.98 54.73 -0.30
C GLU A 118 -19.00 56.11 0.35
N ILE A 119 -19.26 56.12 1.64
CA ILE A 119 -19.26 57.28 2.54
C ILE A 119 -18.13 57.06 3.55
N GLU A 120 -17.18 57.97 3.63
CA GLU A 120 -16.00 57.85 4.50
C GLU A 120 -16.09 58.84 5.67
N PHE A 121 -15.75 58.38 6.88
CA PHE A 121 -15.72 59.18 8.10
C PHE A 121 -14.29 59.59 8.48
N SER A 122 -14.16 60.76 9.13
CA SER A 122 -12.87 61.25 9.65
C SER A 122 -12.22 60.29 10.66
N GLU A 123 -13.05 59.55 11.39
CA GLU A 123 -12.65 58.55 12.39
C GLU A 123 -13.62 57.38 12.47
N ALA A 124 -13.27 56.34 13.24
CA ALA A 124 -14.11 55.17 13.40
C ALA A 124 -15.42 55.51 14.13
N VAL A 125 -16.56 55.27 13.47
CA VAL A 125 -17.89 55.43 14.04
C VAL A 125 -18.59 54.09 14.33
N LYS A 126 -19.62 54.17 15.16
CA LYS A 126 -20.61 53.12 15.45
C LYS A 126 -22.02 53.69 15.22
N LEU A 127 -23.03 52.83 15.10
CA LEU A 127 -24.42 53.30 15.11
C LEU A 127 -24.79 53.85 16.49
N ALA A 128 -25.59 54.93 16.51
CA ALA A 128 -26.15 55.46 17.75
C ALA A 128 -27.13 54.46 18.41
N THR A 129 -27.86 53.70 17.60
CA THR A 129 -28.69 52.57 18.03
C THR A 129 -27.94 51.26 17.77
N ALA A 130 -27.38 50.64 18.81
CA ALA A 130 -26.57 49.42 18.65
C ALA A 130 -27.33 48.22 18.03
N GLY A 131 -28.66 48.14 18.23
CA GLY A 131 -29.51 47.07 17.68
C GLY A 131 -29.83 47.19 16.19
N ASP A 132 -29.52 48.31 15.54
CA ASP A 132 -29.74 48.52 14.10
C ASP A 132 -28.55 48.02 13.25
N LEU A 133 -27.59 47.31 13.85
CA LEU A 133 -26.43 46.70 13.19
C LEU A 133 -26.44 45.18 13.44
N ASP A 134 -26.33 44.37 12.39
CA ASP A 134 -26.20 42.91 12.51
C ASP A 134 -24.74 42.42 12.64
N THR A 135 -24.58 41.11 12.75
CA THR A 135 -23.27 40.44 12.87
C THR A 135 -22.37 40.61 11.64
N ASP A 136 -22.94 40.88 10.46
CA ASP A 136 -22.21 41.15 9.22
C ASP A 136 -21.90 42.65 9.04
N ASN A 137 -22.23 43.48 10.03
CA ASN A 137 -22.19 44.95 10.02
C ASN A 137 -23.14 45.58 8.98
N MET A 138 -24.22 44.91 8.60
CA MET A 138 -25.30 45.53 7.82
C MET A 138 -26.16 46.40 8.74
N ILE A 139 -26.55 47.57 8.24
CA ILE A 139 -27.50 48.46 8.90
C ILE A 139 -28.90 47.92 8.61
N THR A 140 -29.51 47.28 9.62
CA THR A 140 -30.83 46.65 9.54
C THR A 140 -31.97 47.61 9.86
N GLY A 141 -31.66 48.72 10.55
CA GLY A 141 -32.58 49.83 10.74
C GLY A 141 -33.04 50.44 9.40
N ALA A 142 -34.25 51.02 9.37
CA ALA A 142 -34.83 51.53 8.13
C ALA A 142 -33.93 52.57 7.45
N LEU A 143 -33.31 52.21 6.32
CA LEU A 143 -32.20 52.97 5.71
C LEU A 143 -32.50 54.45 5.43
N LYS A 144 -33.77 54.79 5.14
CA LYS A 144 -34.26 56.18 5.00
C LYS A 144 -34.16 57.05 6.26
N ALA A 145 -33.94 56.45 7.42
CA ALA A 145 -33.66 57.14 8.68
C ALA A 145 -32.16 57.41 8.90
N TYR A 146 -31.29 56.76 8.11
CA TYR A 146 -29.83 56.90 8.16
C TYR A 146 -29.30 57.79 7.04
N PHE A 147 -29.86 57.62 5.83
CA PHE A 147 -29.38 58.27 4.61
C PHE A 147 -30.52 58.89 3.82
N LYS A 148 -30.18 59.93 3.05
CA LYS A 148 -31.01 60.43 1.95
C LYS A 148 -30.14 60.53 0.70
N VAL A 149 -30.66 60.06 -0.43
CA VAL A 149 -29.97 60.16 -1.74
C VAL A 149 -30.92 60.79 -2.74
N ALA A 150 -30.46 61.85 -3.41
CA ALA A 150 -31.24 62.57 -4.42
C ALA A 150 -30.39 62.91 -5.66
N THR A 151 -31.04 63.07 -6.81
CA THR A 151 -30.39 63.50 -8.07
C THR A 151 -29.99 64.98 -8.07
N SER A 152 -29.29 65.44 -9.11
CA SER A 152 -29.02 66.87 -9.36
C SER A 152 -30.33 67.69 -9.35
N ALA A 153 -31.35 67.13 -10.02
CA ALA A 153 -32.72 67.67 -10.07
C ALA A 153 -33.52 67.51 -8.75
N SER A 154 -32.87 67.07 -7.67
CA SER A 154 -33.45 66.88 -6.34
C SER A 154 -34.61 65.87 -6.26
N GLN A 155 -34.67 64.91 -7.19
CA GLN A 155 -35.58 63.76 -7.08
C GLN A 155 -35.03 62.78 -6.05
N ASP A 156 -35.85 62.39 -5.07
CA ASP A 156 -35.48 61.43 -4.03
C ASP A 156 -35.38 60.00 -4.62
N VAL A 157 -34.22 59.37 -4.46
CA VAL A 157 -33.94 57.99 -4.88
C VAL A 157 -33.55 57.09 -3.72
N THR A 158 -33.75 57.53 -2.47
CA THR A 158 -33.38 56.80 -1.24
C THR A 158 -33.99 55.39 -1.19
N ASN A 159 -35.21 55.22 -1.72
CA ASN A 159 -35.88 53.90 -1.79
C ASN A 159 -35.19 52.89 -2.74
N LYS A 160 -34.26 53.35 -3.60
CA LYS A 160 -33.43 52.50 -4.45
C LYS A 160 -32.23 51.90 -3.72
N ILE A 161 -31.88 52.38 -2.52
CA ILE A 161 -30.89 51.69 -1.68
C ILE A 161 -31.46 50.30 -1.35
N ASP A 162 -30.64 49.28 -1.54
CA ASP A 162 -30.90 47.88 -1.24
C ASP A 162 -30.38 47.51 0.14
N SER A 163 -29.11 47.84 0.40
CA SER A 163 -28.41 47.60 1.65
C SER A 163 -27.43 48.73 1.96
N ALA A 164 -27.10 48.88 3.24
CA ALA A 164 -26.01 49.72 3.70
C ALA A 164 -25.16 48.92 4.70
N LYS A 165 -23.84 48.86 4.48
CA LYS A 165 -22.90 48.13 5.33
C LYS A 165 -21.91 49.10 5.97
N LEU A 166 -21.79 49.07 7.30
CA LEU A 166 -20.69 49.72 8.01
C LEU A 166 -19.44 48.82 7.92
N SER A 167 -18.28 49.39 7.63
CA SER A 167 -17.03 48.64 7.64
C SER A 167 -16.68 48.18 9.05
N ALA A 168 -16.00 47.03 9.20
CA ALA A 168 -15.67 46.48 10.51
C ALA A 168 -14.75 47.42 11.34
N ASN A 169 -13.98 48.28 10.67
CA ASN A 169 -13.16 49.34 11.27
C ASN A 169 -13.93 50.66 11.52
N GLY A 170 -15.24 50.70 11.27
CA GLY A 170 -16.12 51.85 11.53
C GLY A 170 -15.91 53.08 10.64
N ARG A 171 -14.97 53.07 9.68
CA ARG A 171 -14.58 54.26 8.91
C ARG A 171 -15.35 54.48 7.60
N THR A 172 -16.07 53.49 7.10
CA THR A 172 -16.76 53.56 5.81
C THR A 172 -18.16 52.99 5.90
N VAL A 173 -19.15 53.63 5.28
CA VAL A 173 -20.41 52.98 4.92
C VAL A 173 -20.47 52.77 3.42
N THR A 174 -20.73 51.53 2.99
CA THR A 174 -21.00 51.16 1.61
C THR A 174 -22.51 51.08 1.40
N LEU A 175 -23.06 51.95 0.55
CA LEU A 175 -24.45 51.90 0.08
C LEU A 175 -24.53 51.11 -1.23
N THR A 176 -25.34 50.06 -1.26
CA THR A 176 -25.63 49.27 -2.48
C THR A 176 -27.04 49.60 -2.98
N PHE A 177 -27.22 49.75 -4.29
CA PHE A 177 -28.50 50.10 -4.92
C PHE A 177 -29.10 48.93 -5.71
N LYS A 178 -30.43 48.78 -5.62
CA LYS A 178 -31.24 47.72 -6.26
C LYS A 178 -31.05 47.63 -7.78
N SER A 179 -30.77 48.76 -8.39
CA SER A 179 -30.54 48.93 -9.83
C SER A 179 -29.43 49.96 -10.04
N ALA A 180 -28.79 49.91 -11.21
CA ALA A 180 -27.77 50.89 -11.57
C ALA A 180 -28.38 52.30 -11.57
N LEU A 181 -27.70 53.22 -10.89
CA LEU A 181 -27.95 54.65 -10.98
C LEU A 181 -27.53 55.13 -12.38
N PRO A 182 -28.40 55.88 -13.09
CA PRO A 182 -28.01 56.58 -14.31
C PRO A 182 -26.83 57.54 -14.11
N VAL A 183 -26.24 57.97 -15.22
CA VAL A 183 -25.23 59.05 -15.23
C VAL A 183 -25.88 60.35 -14.78
N ASP A 184 -25.48 60.82 -13.59
CA ASP A 184 -25.94 62.06 -12.93
C ASP A 184 -25.01 62.37 -11.74
N THR A 185 -25.08 63.59 -11.21
CA THR A 185 -24.55 63.89 -9.87
C THR A 185 -25.62 63.64 -8.82
N TYR A 186 -25.26 62.90 -7.78
CA TYR A 186 -26.12 62.56 -6.65
C TYR A 186 -25.70 63.34 -5.41
N LYS A 187 -26.68 63.89 -4.70
CA LYS A 187 -26.55 64.42 -3.34
C LYS A 187 -26.79 63.28 -2.36
N VAL A 188 -25.78 62.97 -1.55
CA VAL A 188 -25.82 61.93 -0.53
C VAL A 188 -25.71 62.59 0.83
N SER A 189 -26.74 62.44 1.64
CA SER A 189 -26.84 63.00 2.99
C SER A 189 -26.75 61.87 4.02
N VAL A 190 -25.87 62.04 5.01
CA VAL A 190 -25.92 61.28 6.27
C VAL A 190 -26.75 62.09 7.26
N LEU A 191 -27.78 61.49 7.84
CA LEU A 191 -28.72 62.18 8.73
C LEU A 191 -28.17 62.29 10.16
N ALA A 192 -28.50 63.37 10.86
CA ALA A 192 -27.93 63.69 12.17
C ALA A 192 -28.19 62.61 13.24
N ASN A 193 -27.22 62.44 14.14
CA ASN A 193 -27.31 61.59 15.33
C ASN A 193 -27.57 60.10 15.04
N LYS A 194 -27.18 59.62 13.85
CA LYS A 194 -27.29 58.20 13.46
C LYS A 194 -26.00 57.43 13.65
N PHE A 195 -24.88 58.13 13.59
CA PHE A 195 -23.55 57.64 13.87
C PHE A 195 -22.97 58.45 15.03
N THR A 196 -22.24 57.79 15.91
CA THR A 196 -21.36 58.44 16.88
C THR A 196 -19.96 57.85 16.76
N ASP A 197 -18.94 58.55 17.22
CA ASP A 197 -17.66 57.92 17.52
C ASP A 197 -17.76 57.03 18.79
N TYR A 198 -16.61 56.65 19.32
CA TYR A 198 -16.50 55.87 20.55
C TYR A 198 -16.44 56.72 21.84
N ALA A 199 -16.22 58.04 21.74
CA ALA A 199 -16.43 58.99 22.85
C ALA A 199 -17.91 59.40 23.03
N SER A 200 -18.77 59.05 22.06
CA SER A 200 -20.18 59.42 21.92
C SER A 200 -20.45 60.83 21.38
N TYR A 201 -19.49 61.46 20.69
CA TYR A 201 -19.80 62.63 19.86
C TYR A 201 -20.56 62.18 18.60
N ALA A 202 -21.63 62.90 18.27
CA ALA A 202 -22.54 62.54 17.18
C ALA A 202 -22.10 63.15 15.84
N VAL A 203 -22.21 62.36 14.77
CA VAL A 203 -22.07 62.88 13.40
C VAL A 203 -23.25 63.81 13.11
N SER A 204 -22.93 65.05 12.78
CA SER A 204 -23.89 66.07 12.34
C SER A 204 -24.42 65.76 10.93
N GLU A 205 -25.64 66.22 10.62
CA GLU A 205 -26.19 66.06 9.27
C GLU A 205 -25.31 66.80 8.25
N VAL A 206 -24.93 66.08 7.19
CA VAL A 206 -24.06 66.62 6.14
C VAL A 206 -24.41 65.99 4.81
N THR A 207 -24.45 66.83 3.77
CA THR A 207 -24.67 66.41 2.38
C THR A 207 -23.39 66.61 1.58
N LYS A 208 -22.97 65.58 0.84
CA LYS A 208 -21.87 65.63 -0.12
C LYS A 208 -22.42 65.26 -1.51
N THR A 209 -21.71 65.65 -2.56
CA THR A 209 -22.05 65.29 -3.95
C THR A 209 -21.12 64.22 -4.48
N VAL A 210 -21.66 63.27 -5.25
CA VAL A 210 -20.90 62.23 -5.94
C VAL A 210 -21.42 62.11 -7.38
N SER A 211 -20.53 62.08 -8.37
CA SER A 211 -20.92 61.92 -9.77
C SER A 211 -20.85 60.45 -10.18
N ILE A 212 -21.92 59.95 -10.80
CA ILE A 212 -21.92 58.72 -11.59
C ILE A 212 -21.73 59.17 -13.05
N ASP A 213 -20.65 58.73 -13.69
CA ASP A 213 -20.32 59.06 -15.07
C ASP A 213 -20.13 57.79 -15.91
N SER A 214 -20.34 57.92 -17.22
CA SER A 214 -19.83 57.04 -18.26
C SER A 214 -18.30 56.93 -18.28
N SER A 215 -17.58 57.91 -17.74
CA SER A 215 -16.10 57.91 -17.64
C SER A 215 -15.52 56.93 -16.61
N VAL A 216 -16.36 56.12 -15.95
CA VAL A 216 -15.90 54.96 -15.18
C VAL A 216 -15.05 54.08 -16.09
N THR A 217 -13.77 53.96 -15.76
CA THR A 217 -12.88 53.03 -16.44
C THR A 217 -13.28 51.61 -16.05
N VAL A 218 -13.83 50.86 -17.01
CA VAL A 218 -14.07 49.41 -16.89
C VAL A 218 -12.82 48.74 -16.33
N ALA A 219 -12.99 47.87 -15.33
CA ALA A 219 -11.87 47.22 -14.65
C ALA A 219 -10.95 46.47 -15.64
N LYS A 220 -9.64 46.52 -15.41
CA LYS A 220 -8.61 45.92 -16.28
C LYS A 220 -7.76 44.96 -15.49
N VAL A 221 -7.36 43.86 -16.12
CA VAL A 221 -6.40 42.90 -15.54
C VAL A 221 -5.05 43.58 -15.33
N THR A 222 -4.62 43.70 -14.08
CA THR A 222 -3.31 44.22 -13.69
C THR A 222 -2.26 43.12 -13.56
N SER A 223 -2.64 41.93 -13.10
CA SER A 223 -1.74 40.78 -13.03
C SER A 223 -2.44 39.44 -13.21
N VAL A 224 -1.69 38.46 -13.70
CA VAL A 224 -2.06 37.04 -13.76
C VAL A 224 -0.89 36.26 -13.17
N VAL A 225 -1.13 35.45 -12.14
CA VAL A 225 -0.08 34.74 -11.40
C VAL A 225 -0.49 33.30 -11.17
N ALA A 226 0.20 32.36 -11.84
CA ALA A 226 0.10 30.94 -11.54
C ALA A 226 0.67 30.68 -10.13
N LYS A 227 -0.14 30.09 -9.25
CA LYS A 227 0.22 29.76 -7.86
C LYS A 227 0.68 28.30 -7.72
N SER A 228 0.15 27.43 -8.56
CA SER A 228 0.52 26.01 -8.74
C SER A 228 0.02 25.55 -10.12
N ARG A 229 0.19 24.28 -10.48
CA ARG A 229 -0.45 23.72 -11.70
C ARG A 229 -1.99 23.62 -11.64
N GLU A 230 -2.59 23.89 -10.47
CA GLU A 230 -4.04 23.82 -10.24
C GLU A 230 -4.69 25.19 -9.99
N LYS A 231 -3.92 26.26 -9.71
CA LYS A 231 -4.49 27.57 -9.31
C LYS A 231 -3.81 28.76 -9.96
N VAL A 232 -4.61 29.71 -10.42
CA VAL A 232 -4.15 31.01 -10.96
C VAL A 232 -4.93 32.14 -10.27
N ALA A 233 -4.22 33.16 -9.80
CA ALA A 233 -4.82 34.40 -9.34
C ALA A 233 -4.80 35.43 -10.47
N VAL A 234 -5.93 36.08 -10.73
CA VAL A 234 -6.06 37.21 -11.66
C VAL A 234 -6.49 38.43 -10.84
N THR A 235 -5.71 39.50 -10.88
CA THR A 235 -6.02 40.75 -10.16
C THR A 235 -6.39 41.85 -11.15
N PHE A 236 -7.33 42.70 -10.76
CA PHE A 236 -7.84 43.84 -11.51
C PHE A 236 -7.47 45.18 -10.84
N ASP A 237 -7.49 46.29 -11.58
CA ASP A 237 -7.23 47.63 -11.03
C ASP A 237 -8.39 48.14 -10.15
N SER A 238 -9.62 47.81 -10.53
CA SER A 238 -10.88 48.13 -9.85
C SER A 238 -11.65 46.89 -9.44
N ALA A 239 -12.67 47.07 -8.59
CA ALA A 239 -13.45 45.96 -8.05
C ALA A 239 -14.25 45.22 -9.14
N VAL A 240 -14.36 43.90 -8.99
CA VAL A 240 -15.06 42.99 -9.91
C VAL A 240 -16.05 42.09 -9.18
N THR A 241 -16.96 41.48 -9.94
CA THR A 241 -17.88 40.45 -9.45
C THR A 241 -17.27 39.05 -9.58
N ALA A 242 -17.74 38.10 -8.78
CA ALA A 242 -17.30 36.71 -8.88
C ALA A 242 -17.79 36.08 -10.20
N GLY A 243 -16.87 35.46 -10.96
CA GLY A 243 -17.22 34.76 -12.19
C GLY A 243 -16.14 34.82 -13.27
N GLY A 244 -16.61 34.83 -14.52
CA GLY A 244 -15.77 34.66 -15.71
C GLY A 244 -15.18 33.25 -15.84
N THR A 245 -14.49 33.03 -16.96
CA THR A 245 -13.78 31.78 -17.24
C THR A 245 -12.33 32.11 -17.59
N LEU A 246 -11.39 31.41 -16.94
CA LEU A 246 -9.98 31.46 -17.30
C LEU A 246 -9.62 30.18 -18.07
N SER A 247 -9.28 30.34 -19.34
CA SER A 247 -8.77 29.27 -20.20
C SER A 247 -7.24 29.34 -20.25
N TRP A 248 -6.56 28.20 -20.41
CA TRP A 248 -5.13 28.15 -20.66
C TRP A 248 -4.79 27.33 -21.90
N LYS A 249 -3.65 27.65 -22.52
CA LYS A 249 -3.12 26.95 -23.69
C LYS A 249 -1.59 26.92 -23.67
N THR A 250 -1.04 25.79 -24.09
CA THR A 250 0.36 25.60 -24.46
C THR A 250 0.44 24.83 -25.78
N ALA A 251 1.64 24.60 -26.32
CA ALA A 251 1.81 23.67 -27.44
C ALA A 251 1.47 22.20 -27.07
N ALA A 252 1.44 21.86 -25.78
CA ALA A 252 1.22 20.50 -25.26
C ALA A 252 -0.20 20.26 -24.73
N GLY A 253 -1.10 21.24 -24.81
CA GLY A 253 -2.51 21.08 -24.40
C GLY A 253 -3.23 22.39 -24.09
N GLN A 254 -4.47 22.27 -23.63
CA GLN A 254 -5.31 23.38 -23.20
C GLN A 254 -6.30 22.90 -22.14
N GLY A 255 -6.90 23.83 -21.39
CA GLY A 255 -7.92 23.54 -20.39
C GLY A 255 -8.64 24.79 -19.89
N THR A 256 -9.71 24.60 -19.12
CA THR A 256 -10.53 25.70 -18.58
C THR A 256 -10.71 25.59 -17.07
N SER A 257 -10.85 26.74 -16.40
CA SER A 257 -11.07 26.82 -14.96
C SER A 257 -12.38 26.13 -14.58
N THR A 258 -12.33 25.24 -13.60
CA THR A 258 -13.49 24.52 -13.07
C THR A 258 -14.22 25.29 -11.96
N SER A 259 -13.58 26.30 -11.36
CA SER A 259 -14.22 27.27 -10.47
C SER A 259 -13.48 28.62 -10.48
N ALA A 260 -14.17 29.67 -10.02
CA ALA A 260 -13.69 31.04 -9.90
C ALA A 260 -14.12 31.62 -8.55
N GLU A 261 -13.18 32.05 -7.72
CA GLU A 261 -13.42 32.50 -6.34
C GLU A 261 -12.94 33.95 -6.17
N LEU A 262 -13.88 34.89 -5.99
CA LEU A 262 -13.57 36.29 -5.67
C LEU A 262 -12.99 36.37 -4.26
N GLN A 263 -11.82 36.99 -4.13
CA GLN A 263 -11.13 37.19 -2.86
C GLN A 263 -11.67 38.42 -2.12
N ALA A 264 -11.40 38.51 -0.82
CA ALA A 264 -11.93 39.56 0.06
C ALA A 264 -11.48 41.00 -0.29
N ASP A 265 -10.53 41.18 -1.21
CA ASP A 265 -10.15 42.49 -1.77
C ASP A 265 -11.14 43.00 -2.83
N ASN A 266 -12.11 42.17 -3.26
CA ASN A 266 -13.01 42.37 -4.40
C ASN A 266 -12.29 42.67 -5.73
N LYS A 267 -10.98 42.47 -5.81
CA LYS A 267 -10.11 42.78 -6.96
C LYS A 267 -9.32 41.59 -7.47
N THR A 268 -9.29 40.48 -6.76
CA THR A 268 -8.60 39.26 -7.18
C THR A 268 -9.58 38.11 -7.31
N ILE A 269 -9.55 37.40 -8.44
CA ILE A 269 -10.29 36.14 -8.62
C ILE A 269 -9.26 35.01 -8.70
N VAL A 270 -9.44 33.97 -7.87
CA VAL A 270 -8.65 32.73 -7.93
C VAL A 270 -9.41 31.69 -8.74
N TYR A 271 -8.83 31.30 -9.86
CA TYR A 271 -9.34 30.24 -10.72
C TYR A 271 -8.68 28.91 -10.35
N THR A 272 -9.50 27.86 -10.18
CA THR A 272 -9.04 26.50 -9.90
C THR A 272 -9.23 25.60 -11.12
N PHE A 273 -8.29 24.71 -11.36
CA PHE A 273 -8.23 23.76 -12.48
C PHE A 273 -8.10 22.34 -11.92
N THR A 274 -8.91 21.41 -12.42
CA THR A 274 -8.97 20.02 -11.91
C THR A 274 -9.06 18.99 -13.05
N GLY A 275 -8.63 17.76 -12.77
CA GLY A 275 -8.68 16.64 -13.72
C GLY A 275 -7.91 16.94 -15.02
N ALA A 276 -8.55 16.73 -16.17
CA ALA A 276 -7.95 16.99 -17.49
C ALA A 276 -7.61 18.47 -17.73
N ASN A 277 -8.22 19.40 -16.97
CA ASN A 277 -7.97 20.84 -17.10
C ASN A 277 -6.73 21.31 -16.32
N ILE A 278 -6.02 20.45 -15.59
CA ILE A 278 -4.82 20.84 -14.82
C ILE A 278 -3.71 21.30 -15.77
N MET A 279 -3.13 22.45 -15.45
CA MET A 279 -2.15 23.15 -16.27
C MET A 279 -0.87 22.32 -16.44
N LYS A 280 -0.11 22.61 -17.50
CA LYS A 280 1.27 22.11 -17.65
C LYS A 280 2.23 23.14 -17.04
N ALA A 281 3.39 22.70 -16.57
CA ALA A 281 4.45 23.61 -16.13
C ALA A 281 5.07 24.33 -17.34
N GLY A 282 5.76 25.44 -17.06
CA GLY A 282 6.37 26.30 -18.07
C GLY A 282 5.42 27.36 -18.65
N THR A 283 5.91 28.01 -19.70
CA THR A 283 5.28 29.18 -20.32
C THR A 283 3.89 28.86 -20.89
N THR A 284 2.86 29.45 -20.27
CA THR A 284 1.45 29.16 -20.55
C THR A 284 0.68 30.43 -20.90
N GLU A 285 -0.09 30.38 -21.98
CA GLU A 285 -1.00 31.46 -22.37
C GLU A 285 -2.33 31.31 -21.63
N PHE A 286 -2.75 32.34 -20.90
CA PHE A 286 -4.03 32.43 -20.23
C PHE A 286 -4.94 33.41 -20.94
N THR A 287 -6.18 33.00 -21.23
CA THR A 287 -7.24 33.86 -21.77
C THR A 287 -8.39 33.95 -20.77
N LEU A 288 -8.63 35.16 -20.26
CA LEU A 288 -9.76 35.49 -19.41
C LEU A 288 -10.93 35.98 -20.26
N LYS A 289 -12.14 35.50 -19.98
CA LYS A 289 -13.40 35.97 -20.59
C LYS A 289 -14.51 36.14 -19.56
N GLY A 290 -15.46 37.03 -19.86
CA GLY A 290 -16.76 37.09 -19.17
C GLY A 290 -16.75 37.53 -17.70
N VAL A 291 -15.68 38.21 -17.25
CA VAL A 291 -15.70 38.91 -15.95
C VAL A 291 -16.47 40.22 -16.10
N VAL A 292 -17.19 40.61 -15.05
CA VAL A 292 -17.97 41.86 -15.00
C VAL A 292 -17.48 42.67 -13.81
N ASP A 293 -17.23 43.96 -13.99
CA ASP A 293 -16.80 44.85 -12.91
C ASP A 293 -17.92 45.17 -11.90
N ALA A 294 -17.58 45.85 -10.80
CA ALA A 294 -18.57 46.25 -9.79
C ALA A 294 -19.60 47.28 -10.28
N TYR A 295 -19.43 47.84 -11.49
CA TYR A 295 -20.36 48.74 -12.17
C TYR A 295 -21.26 47.98 -13.17
N GLY A 296 -21.08 46.67 -13.33
CA GLY A 296 -21.85 45.87 -14.28
C GLY A 296 -21.35 45.94 -15.73
N TYR A 297 -20.16 46.53 -15.98
CA TYR A 297 -19.55 46.52 -17.31
C TYR A 297 -18.71 45.26 -17.52
N THR A 298 -18.80 44.67 -18.71
CA THR A 298 -17.97 43.51 -19.07
C THR A 298 -16.51 43.92 -19.19
N VAL A 299 -15.64 43.30 -18.39
CA VAL A 299 -14.19 43.43 -18.49
C VAL A 299 -13.74 42.86 -19.84
N ALA A 300 -12.90 43.60 -20.56
CA ALA A 300 -12.40 43.19 -21.86
C ALA A 300 -11.64 41.86 -21.78
N ASP A 301 -11.96 40.94 -22.70
CA ASP A 301 -11.25 39.67 -22.88
C ASP A 301 -9.74 39.92 -22.93
N THR A 302 -9.00 39.27 -22.03
CA THR A 302 -7.58 39.56 -21.83
C THR A 302 -6.76 38.28 -21.97
N THR A 303 -5.70 38.34 -22.77
CA THR A 303 -4.72 37.26 -22.92
C THR A 303 -3.37 37.67 -22.32
N LYS A 304 -2.77 36.79 -21.50
CA LYS A 304 -1.46 36.98 -20.86
C LYS A 304 -0.67 35.67 -20.82
N THR A 305 0.61 35.74 -21.14
CA THR A 305 1.54 34.62 -20.95
C THR A 305 2.15 34.67 -19.56
N VAL A 306 2.17 33.55 -18.85
CA VAL A 306 2.71 33.39 -17.49
C VAL A 306 3.43 32.05 -17.40
N ASP A 307 4.61 32.03 -16.77
CA ASP A 307 5.29 30.77 -16.46
C ASP A 307 4.59 30.08 -15.28
N VAL A 308 4.05 28.89 -15.53
CA VAL A 308 3.50 28.02 -14.48
C VAL A 308 4.67 27.29 -13.83
N PRO A 309 4.81 27.32 -12.49
CA PRO A 309 5.94 26.67 -11.81
C PRO A 309 5.91 25.15 -11.99
N GLU A 310 7.10 24.55 -12.00
CA GLU A 310 7.23 23.10 -11.81
C GLU A 310 6.76 22.70 -10.41
N GLU A 311 6.15 21.52 -10.32
CA GLU A 311 5.72 20.97 -9.04
C GLU A 311 6.90 20.28 -8.35
N THR A 312 7.07 20.53 -7.05
CA THR A 312 8.14 19.90 -6.26
C THR A 312 7.96 18.38 -6.19
N ALA A 313 9.04 17.62 -6.25
CA ALA A 313 9.00 16.18 -5.99
C ALA A 313 8.55 15.91 -4.54
N ALA A 314 7.72 14.88 -4.36
CA ALA A 314 7.37 14.41 -3.01
C ALA A 314 8.59 13.87 -2.26
N THR A 315 8.56 13.89 -0.93
CA THR A 315 9.56 13.27 -0.06
C THR A 315 8.91 12.22 0.83
N ALA A 316 9.72 11.29 1.36
CA ALA A 316 9.22 10.21 2.21
C ALA A 316 10.14 9.93 3.40
N THR A 317 9.54 9.54 4.52
CA THR A 317 10.22 9.00 5.71
C THR A 317 9.79 7.56 5.95
N VAL A 318 10.64 6.75 6.57
CA VAL A 318 10.36 5.33 6.85
C VAL A 318 10.66 4.98 8.31
N LYS A 319 9.79 4.19 8.93
CA LYS A 319 10.01 3.57 10.25
C LYS A 319 9.52 2.12 10.28
N SER A 320 10.02 1.33 11.21
CA SER A 320 9.42 0.04 11.58
C SER A 320 8.47 0.24 12.77
N THR A 321 7.38 -0.53 12.81
CA THR A 321 6.42 -0.55 13.94
C THR A 321 6.17 -1.94 14.51
N ALA A 322 6.66 -2.99 13.85
CA ALA A 322 6.75 -4.37 14.32
C ALA A 322 7.87 -5.08 13.54
N ASP A 323 8.30 -6.25 14.02
CA ASP A 323 9.26 -7.14 13.34
C ASP A 323 8.91 -7.45 11.86
N ASN A 324 7.63 -7.47 11.49
CA ASN A 324 7.18 -7.64 10.10
C ASN A 324 6.70 -6.36 9.38
N LYS A 325 6.79 -5.17 10.00
CA LYS A 325 6.04 -3.99 9.52
C LYS A 325 6.88 -2.72 9.36
N PHE A 326 6.81 -2.15 8.17
CA PHE A 326 7.35 -0.83 7.82
C PHE A 326 6.23 0.15 7.47
N VAL A 327 6.38 1.40 7.89
CA VAL A 327 5.48 2.51 7.59
C VAL A 327 6.27 3.57 6.85
N VAL A 328 5.83 3.89 5.63
CA VAL A 328 6.37 4.95 4.77
C VAL A 328 5.39 6.12 4.76
N THR A 329 5.83 7.30 5.18
CA THR A 329 5.01 8.51 5.21
C THR A 329 5.53 9.53 4.20
N PHE A 330 4.68 9.90 3.24
CA PHE A 330 4.90 10.91 2.21
C PHE A 330 4.39 12.28 2.66
N ASP A 331 5.01 13.35 2.17
CA ASP A 331 4.54 14.73 2.36
C ASP A 331 3.34 15.09 1.45
N LYS A 332 3.30 14.54 0.23
CA LYS A 332 2.23 14.69 -0.76
C LYS A 332 1.31 13.46 -0.84
N VAL A 333 0.17 13.65 -1.51
CA VAL A 333 -0.83 12.61 -1.80
C VAL A 333 -0.34 11.80 -3.01
N MET A 334 -0.20 10.49 -2.86
CA MET A 334 0.39 9.61 -3.89
C MET A 334 -0.67 8.90 -4.75
N GLN A 335 -0.28 8.47 -5.96
CA GLN A 335 -1.11 7.61 -6.80
C GLN A 335 -1.24 6.21 -6.18
N ASN A 336 -2.44 5.62 -6.21
CA ASN A 336 -2.73 4.31 -5.65
C ASN A 336 -3.95 3.66 -6.33
N LYS A 337 -3.88 3.39 -7.63
CA LYS A 337 -4.98 2.78 -8.39
C LYS A 337 -5.18 1.30 -8.07
N ASP A 338 -4.16 0.48 -8.32
CA ASP A 338 -4.33 -0.98 -8.40
C ASP A 338 -3.14 -1.82 -7.91
N GLY A 339 -2.04 -1.19 -7.50
CA GLY A 339 -0.86 -1.88 -6.96
C GLY A 339 0.02 -2.58 -7.99
N ASN A 340 -0.33 -2.51 -9.28
CA ASN A 340 0.49 -3.01 -10.38
C ASN A 340 0.91 -1.90 -11.37
N THR A 341 0.27 -0.74 -11.30
CA THR A 341 0.61 0.44 -12.10
C THR A 341 1.99 0.99 -11.70
N VAL A 342 2.84 1.31 -12.68
CA VAL A 342 4.12 1.98 -12.44
C VAL A 342 3.85 3.43 -12.03
N GLY A 343 4.34 3.84 -10.86
CA GLY A 343 3.99 5.12 -10.24
C GLY A 343 3.13 4.99 -8.99
N ASP A 344 2.43 3.87 -8.78
CA ASP A 344 1.56 3.68 -7.63
C ASP A 344 2.35 3.41 -6.34
N SER A 345 1.90 3.99 -5.22
CA SER A 345 2.41 3.73 -3.86
C SER A 345 1.99 2.37 -3.30
N THR A 346 1.06 1.68 -3.97
CA THR A 346 0.75 0.26 -3.71
C THR A 346 1.66 -0.70 -4.47
N ASN A 347 2.51 -0.21 -5.39
CA ASN A 347 3.36 -1.07 -6.21
C ASN A 347 4.57 -1.59 -5.43
N LYS A 348 4.67 -2.92 -5.26
CA LYS A 348 5.79 -3.59 -4.57
C LYS A 348 7.16 -3.26 -5.17
N ALA A 349 7.25 -3.02 -6.48
CA ALA A 349 8.51 -2.66 -7.15
C ALA A 349 9.05 -1.28 -6.76
N SER A 350 8.22 -0.41 -6.18
CA SER A 350 8.63 0.89 -5.64
C SER A 350 9.41 0.80 -4.33
N TYR A 351 9.47 -0.39 -3.72
CA TYR A 351 10.06 -0.65 -2.41
C TYR A 351 11.15 -1.71 -2.51
N SER A 352 12.29 -1.45 -1.87
CA SER A 352 13.34 -2.45 -1.66
C SER A 352 13.75 -2.44 -0.20
N ILE A 353 13.81 -3.62 0.41
CA ILE A 353 14.20 -3.82 1.79
C ILE A 353 15.39 -4.77 1.80
N VAL A 354 16.49 -4.36 2.41
CA VAL A 354 17.74 -5.12 2.52
C VAL A 354 18.07 -5.33 3.99
N ASP A 355 18.42 -6.55 4.35
CA ASP A 355 18.75 -6.96 5.72
C ASP A 355 20.14 -6.45 6.17
N PRO A 356 20.49 -6.58 7.46
CA PRO A 356 21.80 -6.13 7.99
C PRO A 356 23.02 -6.79 7.33
N ASN A 357 22.84 -7.92 6.62
CA ASN A 357 23.89 -8.66 5.93
C ASN A 357 23.98 -8.34 4.43
N GLY A 358 23.17 -7.39 3.93
CA GLY A 358 23.12 -7.02 2.52
C GLY A 358 22.23 -7.92 1.65
N LYS A 359 21.45 -8.84 2.23
CA LYS A 359 20.52 -9.72 1.51
C LYS A 359 19.15 -9.07 1.36
N ALA A 360 18.56 -9.15 0.17
CA ALA A 360 17.22 -8.62 -0.08
C ALA A 360 16.12 -9.41 0.65
N VAL A 361 15.19 -8.70 1.29
CA VAL A 361 13.96 -9.25 1.86
C VAL A 361 12.92 -9.38 0.75
N SER A 362 12.28 -10.55 0.64
CA SER A 362 11.28 -10.82 -0.40
C SER A 362 9.95 -10.12 -0.09
N LEU A 363 9.46 -9.31 -1.03
CA LEU A 363 8.14 -8.66 -0.95
C LEU A 363 7.03 -9.41 -1.71
N THR A 364 7.31 -10.58 -2.29
CA THR A 364 6.34 -11.35 -3.09
C THR A 364 5.04 -11.58 -2.32
N ASN A 365 5.15 -12.10 -1.09
CA ASN A 365 4.02 -12.40 -0.22
C ASN A 365 3.69 -11.26 0.77
N ALA A 366 4.41 -10.12 0.69
CA ALA A 366 4.11 -8.97 1.53
C ALA A 366 2.74 -8.35 1.16
N THR A 367 2.08 -7.74 2.13
CA THR A 367 0.92 -6.87 1.87
C THR A 367 1.37 -5.41 1.87
N ILE A 368 0.82 -4.62 0.95
CA ILE A 368 1.01 -3.17 0.92
C ILE A 368 -0.38 -2.53 0.99
N SER A 369 -0.63 -1.76 2.06
CA SER A 369 -1.85 -0.98 2.22
C SER A 369 -1.54 0.51 2.23
N VAL A 370 -2.51 1.30 1.79
CA VAL A 370 -2.46 2.77 1.79
C VAL A 370 -3.58 3.30 2.67
N ASP A 371 -3.30 4.35 3.43
CA ASP A 371 -4.28 5.02 4.26
C ASP A 371 -5.31 5.84 3.45
N THR A 372 -6.35 6.35 4.12
CA THR A 372 -7.40 7.14 3.47
C THR A 372 -6.90 8.48 2.92
N THR A 373 -5.84 9.07 3.49
CA THR A 373 -5.23 10.32 2.98
C THR A 373 -4.30 10.09 1.79
N LYS A 374 -3.96 8.82 1.50
CA LYS A 374 -2.99 8.39 0.47
C LYS A 374 -1.58 8.96 0.66
N LYS A 375 -1.22 9.24 1.92
CA LYS A 375 0.11 9.72 2.33
C LYS A 375 0.89 8.69 3.14
N ILE A 376 0.26 7.63 3.62
CA ILE A 376 0.90 6.61 4.43
C ILE A 376 0.74 5.26 3.73
N VAL A 377 1.87 4.61 3.47
CA VAL A 377 1.94 3.22 3.01
C VAL A 377 2.43 2.36 4.17
N THR A 378 1.73 1.25 4.43
CA THR A 378 2.20 0.21 5.34
C THR A 378 2.58 -1.03 4.53
N ILE A 379 3.83 -1.46 4.67
CA ILE A 379 4.36 -2.69 4.11
C ILE A 379 4.43 -3.71 5.25
N THR A 380 3.73 -4.84 5.12
CA THR A 380 3.83 -5.95 6.08
C THR A 380 4.40 -7.17 5.36
N THR A 381 5.57 -7.64 5.78
CA THR A 381 6.19 -8.87 5.25
C THR A 381 5.41 -10.11 5.68
N ALA A 382 5.58 -11.22 4.96
CA ALA A 382 4.88 -12.47 5.28
C ALA A 382 5.42 -13.12 6.56
N ASP A 383 6.74 -13.09 6.73
CA ASP A 383 7.45 -13.57 7.92
C ASP A 383 7.93 -12.39 8.77
N ASN A 384 8.09 -12.63 10.07
CA ASN A 384 8.72 -11.68 10.99
C ASN A 384 10.22 -11.62 10.71
N LEU A 385 10.77 -10.40 10.68
CA LEU A 385 12.17 -10.18 10.36
C LEU A 385 13.01 -10.19 11.64
N ALA A 386 14.22 -10.74 11.55
CA ALA A 386 15.18 -10.72 12.64
C ALA A 386 15.49 -9.27 13.08
N SER A 387 15.77 -9.05 14.36
CA SER A 387 16.14 -7.71 14.84
C SER A 387 17.43 -7.20 14.19
N GLY A 388 17.48 -5.90 13.89
CA GLY A 388 18.64 -5.28 13.25
C GLY A 388 18.30 -4.03 12.41
N ASN A 389 19.33 -3.46 11.78
CA ASN A 389 19.20 -2.28 10.94
C ASN A 389 19.00 -2.68 9.47
N TYR A 390 17.78 -2.49 8.96
CA TYR A 390 17.42 -2.75 7.57
C TYR A 390 17.59 -1.47 6.73
N THR A 391 18.02 -1.61 5.48
CA THR A 391 18.01 -0.50 4.52
C THR A 391 16.72 -0.57 3.71
N VAL A 392 15.85 0.43 3.87
CA VAL A 392 14.62 0.57 3.08
C VAL A 392 14.82 1.67 2.04
N THR A 393 14.62 1.33 0.77
CA THR A 393 14.60 2.26 -0.36
C THR A 393 13.17 2.42 -0.87
N VAL A 394 12.77 3.67 -1.13
CA VAL A 394 11.51 4.02 -1.78
C VAL A 394 11.80 4.88 -3.01
N SER A 395 11.31 4.46 -4.18
CA SER A 395 11.56 5.11 -5.47
C SER A 395 10.47 4.81 -6.50
N GLY A 396 10.36 5.60 -7.57
CA GLY A 396 9.39 5.34 -8.64
C GLY A 396 7.93 5.67 -8.30
N VAL A 397 7.62 6.07 -7.07
CA VAL A 397 6.26 6.47 -6.65
C VAL A 397 5.97 7.89 -7.11
N LYS A 398 4.75 8.13 -7.61
CA LYS A 398 4.32 9.42 -8.16
C LYS A 398 3.18 10.04 -7.36
N ASP A 399 3.20 11.36 -7.24
CA ASP A 399 2.08 12.13 -6.68
C ASP A 399 0.87 12.13 -7.64
N THR A 400 -0.28 12.61 -7.18
CA THR A 400 -1.50 12.72 -8.01
C THR A 400 -1.35 13.63 -9.24
N MET A 401 -0.30 14.45 -9.33
CA MET A 401 0.03 15.31 -10.47
C MET A 401 0.97 14.66 -11.50
N GLY A 402 1.46 13.45 -11.20
CA GLY A 402 2.34 12.65 -12.05
C GLY A 402 3.84 12.86 -11.78
N VAL A 403 4.21 13.65 -10.77
CA VAL A 403 5.60 13.94 -10.42
C VAL A 403 6.15 12.81 -9.57
N GLU A 404 7.33 12.30 -9.93
CA GLU A 404 8.01 11.26 -9.16
C GLU A 404 8.61 11.83 -7.88
N MET A 405 8.53 11.05 -6.80
CA MET A 405 9.17 11.40 -5.53
C MET A 405 10.69 11.51 -5.65
N THR A 406 11.30 12.29 -4.76
CA THR A 406 12.74 12.16 -4.50
C THR A 406 13.00 10.81 -3.87
N LYS A 407 13.88 9.99 -4.47
CA LYS A 407 14.25 8.67 -3.94
C LYS A 407 14.67 8.78 -2.47
N ALA A 408 13.96 8.06 -1.60
CA ALA A 408 14.28 7.96 -0.19
C ALA A 408 15.08 6.68 0.08
N VAL A 409 16.13 6.79 0.90
CA VAL A 409 16.88 5.65 1.44
C VAL A 409 17.00 5.87 2.95
N ALA A 410 16.50 4.93 3.74
CA ALA A 410 16.45 5.02 5.20
C ALA A 410 17.02 3.75 5.84
N THR A 411 17.87 3.94 6.85
CA THR A 411 18.26 2.87 7.76
C THR A 411 17.22 2.78 8.88
N VAL A 412 16.55 1.65 8.98
CA VAL A 412 15.41 1.42 9.89
C VAL A 412 15.77 0.30 10.85
N ALA A 413 15.80 0.60 12.15
CA ALA A 413 15.95 -0.41 13.18
C ALA A 413 14.63 -1.20 13.34
N VAL A 414 14.66 -2.47 12.95
CA VAL A 414 13.61 -3.45 13.25
C VAL A 414 13.94 -4.07 14.61
N LYS A 415 12.94 -4.12 15.49
CA LYS A 415 13.03 -4.79 16.79
C LYS A 415 12.21 -6.07 16.74
N ASP A 416 12.66 -7.06 17.48
CA ASP A 416 11.86 -8.24 17.75
C ASP A 416 10.68 -7.84 18.65
N THR A 417 9.46 -8.16 18.20
CA THR A 417 8.20 -7.88 18.91
C THR A 417 7.36 -9.14 19.09
N THR A 418 7.90 -10.30 18.71
CA THR A 418 7.24 -11.60 18.85
C THR A 418 7.32 -12.02 20.31
N ARG A 419 6.27 -12.66 20.84
CA ARG A 419 6.27 -13.18 22.22
C ARG A 419 6.52 -14.69 22.19
N PRO A 420 7.38 -15.24 23.06
CA PRO A 420 7.63 -16.67 23.08
C PRO A 420 6.38 -17.44 23.49
N THR A 421 6.27 -18.66 22.97
CA THR A 421 5.25 -19.65 23.33
C THR A 421 5.91 -20.98 23.65
N VAL A 422 5.25 -21.83 24.46
CA VAL A 422 5.70 -23.21 24.66
C VAL A 422 5.25 -24.07 23.48
N VAL A 423 6.16 -24.86 22.93
CA VAL A 423 5.93 -25.72 21.77
C VAL A 423 5.54 -27.12 22.24
N GLY A 424 4.25 -27.43 22.18
CA GLY A 424 3.71 -28.75 22.51
C GLY A 424 3.66 -29.04 24.02
N ASN A 425 3.74 -30.33 24.37
CA ASN A 425 3.83 -30.79 25.75
C ASN A 425 5.30 -30.76 26.22
N ALA A 426 5.52 -30.60 27.52
CA ALA A 426 6.84 -30.86 28.10
C ALA A 426 7.13 -32.36 28.03
N ILE A 427 8.37 -32.74 27.74
CA ILE A 427 8.78 -34.15 27.63
C ILE A 427 9.41 -34.59 28.96
N TYR A 428 9.01 -35.75 29.46
CA TYR A 428 9.38 -36.24 30.78
C TYR A 428 10.05 -37.62 30.73
N SER A 429 11.22 -37.75 31.37
CA SER A 429 11.90 -39.04 31.58
C SER A 429 12.55 -39.09 32.96
N GLY A 430 12.05 -39.98 33.82
CA GLY A 430 12.58 -40.24 35.16
C GLY A 430 12.61 -38.99 36.06
N LYS A 431 13.74 -38.29 36.08
CA LYS A 431 13.95 -37.08 36.90
C LYS A 431 14.07 -35.80 36.08
N LYS A 432 13.97 -35.87 34.75
CA LYS A 432 14.19 -34.73 33.85
C LYS A 432 12.93 -34.34 33.11
N ILE A 433 12.70 -33.02 32.99
CA ILE A 433 11.62 -32.41 32.22
C ILE A 433 12.25 -31.49 31.16
N ALA A 434 11.98 -31.74 29.88
CA ALA A 434 12.34 -30.83 28.78
C ALA A 434 11.16 -29.92 28.42
N ILE A 435 11.43 -28.62 28.24
CA ILE A 435 10.45 -27.60 27.85
C ILE A 435 11.02 -26.85 26.65
N THR A 436 10.34 -26.91 25.51
CA THR A 436 10.75 -26.25 24.26
C THR A 436 9.92 -25.00 24.00
N PHE A 437 10.57 -23.92 23.58
CA PHE A 437 9.97 -22.63 23.25
C PHE A 437 10.05 -22.35 21.73
N SER A 438 9.22 -21.43 21.23
CA SER A 438 9.20 -21.00 19.83
C SER A 438 10.54 -20.39 19.36
N GLU A 439 11.26 -19.77 20.29
CA GLU A 439 12.41 -18.91 20.05
C GLU A 439 13.45 -19.04 21.17
N ALA A 440 14.59 -18.36 21.00
CA ALA A 440 15.68 -18.42 21.97
C ALA A 440 15.34 -17.57 23.21
N MET A 441 15.50 -18.16 24.38
CA MET A 441 15.06 -17.58 25.64
C MET A 441 16.16 -16.81 26.37
N ALA A 442 15.80 -15.79 27.16
CA ALA A 442 16.74 -15.09 28.01
C ALA A 442 17.33 -16.04 29.06
N THR A 443 18.66 -16.09 29.16
CA THR A 443 19.38 -16.91 30.15
C THR A 443 19.88 -16.11 31.34
N THR A 444 19.69 -14.78 31.35
CA THR A 444 20.11 -13.87 32.43
C THR A 444 19.00 -12.90 32.83
N GLY A 445 19.13 -12.28 34.01
CA GLY A 445 18.15 -11.33 34.55
C GLY A 445 16.91 -11.99 35.19
N ALA A 446 15.98 -11.16 35.65
CA ALA A 446 14.82 -11.61 36.45
C ALA A 446 13.85 -12.55 35.70
N ARG A 447 13.81 -12.48 34.37
CA ARG A 447 12.98 -13.35 33.50
C ARG A 447 13.77 -14.45 32.80
N SER A 448 14.94 -14.79 33.35
CA SER A 448 15.76 -15.88 32.83
C SER A 448 15.03 -17.22 32.92
N VAL A 449 15.11 -18.03 31.87
CA VAL A 449 14.68 -19.44 31.91
C VAL A 449 15.55 -20.32 32.80
N LEU A 450 16.73 -19.87 33.20
CA LEU A 450 17.61 -20.56 34.15
C LEU A 450 17.31 -20.20 35.62
N LEU A 451 16.45 -19.21 35.87
CA LEU A 451 16.14 -18.76 37.23
C LEU A 451 15.03 -19.61 37.83
N ALA A 452 15.37 -20.42 38.84
CA ALA A 452 14.45 -21.38 39.46
C ALA A 452 13.15 -20.77 40.02
N SER A 453 13.16 -19.50 40.45
CA SER A 453 11.96 -18.79 40.94
C SER A 453 10.92 -18.51 39.85
N ASN A 454 11.27 -18.66 38.57
CA ASN A 454 10.32 -18.56 37.45
C ASN A 454 9.55 -19.86 37.19
N TYR A 455 9.65 -20.86 38.08
CA TYR A 455 8.96 -22.15 37.96
C TYR A 455 8.43 -22.63 39.31
N THR A 456 7.33 -23.39 39.27
CA THR A 456 6.82 -24.15 40.41
C THR A 456 6.59 -25.62 40.05
N TYR A 457 6.62 -26.49 41.05
CA TYR A 457 6.42 -27.93 40.92
C TYR A 457 5.29 -28.40 41.85
N GLY A 458 4.12 -28.66 41.28
CA GLY A 458 2.88 -28.91 42.03
C GLY A 458 2.38 -27.72 42.83
N GLY A 459 2.64 -26.50 42.35
CA GLY A 459 2.24 -25.23 42.99
C GLY A 459 3.22 -24.66 44.02
N GLU A 460 4.25 -25.43 44.40
CA GLU A 460 5.33 -25.00 45.31
C GLU A 460 6.59 -24.62 44.54
N ALA A 461 7.55 -23.94 45.17
CA ALA A 461 8.86 -23.66 44.56
C ALA A 461 9.56 -24.95 44.07
N LEU A 462 10.44 -24.84 43.06
CA LEU A 462 11.20 -26.01 42.60
C LEU A 462 11.97 -26.69 43.77
N PRO A 463 12.01 -28.03 43.82
CA PRO A 463 12.69 -28.77 44.88
C PRO A 463 14.15 -28.35 45.07
N GLU A 464 14.64 -28.39 46.30
CA GLU A 464 16.04 -28.07 46.61
C GLU A 464 16.98 -29.01 45.82
N LYS A 465 18.05 -28.46 45.24
CA LYS A 465 18.98 -29.13 44.29
C LYS A 465 18.41 -29.41 42.90
N ALA A 466 17.18 -29.00 42.56
CA ALA A 466 16.75 -28.97 41.17
C ALA A 466 17.70 -28.06 40.35
N THR A 467 18.07 -28.50 39.15
CA THR A 467 18.96 -27.74 38.24
C THR A 467 18.26 -27.48 36.92
N ILE A 468 18.54 -26.33 36.32
CA ILE A 468 18.03 -25.95 35.00
C ILE A 468 19.23 -25.76 34.07
N GLN A 469 19.17 -26.40 32.90
CA GLN A 469 20.11 -26.24 31.81
C GLN A 469 19.36 -25.80 30.55
N VAL A 470 20.04 -25.11 29.64
CA VAL A 470 19.50 -24.69 28.34
C VAL A 470 20.28 -25.37 27.22
N SER A 471 19.58 -25.74 26.16
CA SER A 471 20.17 -26.26 24.92
C SER A 471 21.05 -25.22 24.23
N SER A 472 21.93 -25.69 23.34
CA SER A 472 22.88 -24.84 22.60
C SER A 472 22.21 -23.84 21.63
N ASP A 473 20.96 -24.08 21.23
CA ASP A 473 20.15 -23.16 20.41
C ASP A 473 19.33 -22.16 21.24
N GLY A 474 19.38 -22.24 22.58
CA GLY A 474 18.65 -21.37 23.50
C GLY A 474 17.13 -21.64 23.59
N LYS A 475 16.60 -22.64 22.87
CA LYS A 475 15.14 -22.86 22.72
C LYS A 475 14.55 -23.89 23.65
N THR A 476 15.33 -24.82 24.17
CA THR A 476 14.86 -25.89 25.06
C THR A 476 15.58 -25.77 26.40
N ILE A 477 14.85 -25.92 27.50
CA ILE A 477 15.45 -26.12 28.82
C ILE A 477 15.20 -27.53 29.32
N ILE A 478 16.12 -28.01 30.14
CA ILE A 478 16.02 -29.29 30.85
C ILE A 478 16.09 -29.00 32.34
N ILE A 479 15.01 -29.30 33.04
CA ILE A 479 14.89 -29.19 34.49
C ILE A 479 15.12 -30.59 35.07
N THR A 480 16.21 -30.77 35.81
CA THR A 480 16.55 -32.03 36.49
C THR A 480 16.17 -31.92 37.96
N LEU A 481 15.24 -32.77 38.40
CA LEU A 481 14.75 -32.88 39.76
C LEU A 481 15.60 -33.85 40.60
N PRO A 482 15.62 -33.73 41.94
CA PRO A 482 16.27 -34.69 42.83
C PRO A 482 15.48 -36.02 42.96
N ASP A 483 16.12 -37.00 43.59
CA ASP A 483 15.69 -38.41 43.65
C ASP A 483 14.40 -38.69 44.44
N ASP A 484 14.04 -37.78 45.35
CA ASP A 484 13.04 -37.92 46.41
C ASP A 484 11.73 -37.16 46.14
N VAL A 485 11.52 -36.70 44.91
CA VAL A 485 10.34 -35.92 44.51
C VAL A 485 9.15 -36.79 44.12
N ASP A 486 7.95 -36.29 44.42
CA ASP A 486 6.69 -36.81 43.88
C ASP A 486 6.59 -36.52 42.38
N GLN A 487 6.84 -37.55 41.56
CA GLN A 487 6.85 -37.52 40.11
C GLN A 487 5.45 -37.31 39.48
N SER A 488 4.37 -37.34 40.27
CA SER A 488 3.01 -37.04 39.77
C SER A 488 2.72 -35.55 39.64
N LYS A 489 3.56 -34.69 40.24
CA LYS A 489 3.40 -33.23 40.21
C LYS A 489 3.80 -32.65 38.86
N LYS A 490 3.01 -31.67 38.40
CA LYS A 490 3.27 -30.91 37.18
C LYS A 490 4.19 -29.73 37.45
N ILE A 491 4.95 -29.35 36.42
CA ILE A 491 5.70 -28.10 36.40
C ILE A 491 4.85 -26.98 35.82
N THR A 492 4.96 -25.80 36.42
CA THR A 492 4.29 -24.59 35.96
C THR A 492 5.32 -23.51 35.75
N ILE A 493 5.32 -22.91 34.56
CA ILE A 493 6.09 -21.70 34.29
C ILE A 493 5.36 -20.54 34.97
N GLY A 494 6.08 -19.84 35.85
CA GLY A 494 5.59 -18.75 36.67
C GLY A 494 4.73 -19.17 37.87
N GLY A 495 4.49 -18.21 38.76
CA GLY A 495 3.55 -18.35 39.87
C GLY A 495 4.15 -18.62 41.24
N VAL A 496 4.73 -17.59 41.88
CA VAL A 496 4.79 -17.48 43.34
C VAL A 496 4.16 -16.14 43.72
N LYS A 497 3.38 -16.09 44.81
CA LYS A 497 2.61 -14.90 45.24
C LYS A 497 3.51 -13.67 45.42
N GLY A 498 3.31 -12.63 44.59
CA GLY A 498 3.88 -11.29 44.81
C GLY A 498 4.25 -10.57 43.52
N ASP A 499 5.12 -11.19 42.72
CA ASP A 499 5.71 -10.58 41.52
C ASP A 499 5.38 -11.36 40.24
N ILE A 500 5.65 -10.74 39.08
CA ILE A 500 5.51 -11.39 37.77
C ILE A 500 6.70 -12.33 37.51
N TYR A 501 6.74 -13.45 38.24
CA TYR A 501 7.63 -14.58 37.97
C TYR A 501 7.20 -15.25 36.67
N THR A 502 8.03 -15.14 35.63
CA THR A 502 7.75 -15.63 34.27
C THR A 502 9.04 -15.52 33.44
N VAL A 503 9.01 -16.03 32.21
CA VAL A 503 10.18 -16.07 31.31
C VAL A 503 10.01 -15.15 30.11
N SER A 504 11.12 -14.70 29.54
CA SER A 504 11.14 -13.91 28.30
C SER A 504 12.09 -14.50 27.26
N ASP A 505 11.91 -14.10 26.01
CA ASP A 505 12.92 -14.27 24.96
C ASP A 505 14.17 -13.42 25.24
N VAL A 506 15.17 -13.53 24.36
CA VAL A 506 16.41 -12.72 24.40
C VAL A 506 16.17 -11.20 24.19
N ALA A 507 15.11 -10.80 23.49
CA ALA A 507 14.73 -9.40 23.28
C ALA A 507 13.96 -8.78 24.46
N GLY A 508 13.48 -9.60 25.40
CA GLY A 508 12.73 -9.23 26.59
C GLY A 508 11.21 -9.35 26.46
N ASN A 509 10.67 -9.88 25.35
CA ASN A 509 9.23 -10.09 25.26
C ASN A 509 8.81 -11.30 26.12
N ILE A 510 7.73 -11.13 26.87
CA ILE A 510 7.30 -12.08 27.91
C ILE A 510 6.50 -13.22 27.28
N LEU A 511 6.67 -14.46 27.76
CA LEU A 511 5.87 -15.63 27.37
C LEU A 511 4.37 -15.33 27.26
N ASN A 512 3.69 -15.82 26.21
CA ASN A 512 2.25 -15.62 26.00
C ASN A 512 1.54 -16.96 25.73
N ASP A 513 0.83 -17.52 26.72
CA ASP A 513 0.24 -18.86 26.59
C ASP A 513 -1.11 -19.03 27.32
N GLY A 514 -2.03 -18.10 27.10
CA GLY A 514 -3.43 -18.21 27.52
C GLY A 514 -3.87 -17.23 28.62
N SER A 515 -5.07 -17.46 29.17
CA SER A 515 -5.97 -16.42 29.72
C SER A 515 -5.45 -15.57 30.89
N ASN A 516 -4.37 -15.96 31.56
CA ASN A 516 -3.76 -15.19 32.66
C ASN A 516 -2.38 -14.58 32.29
N GLY A 517 -1.97 -14.65 31.02
CA GLY A 517 -0.92 -13.82 30.40
C GLY A 517 0.54 -14.08 30.79
N TYR A 518 0.81 -14.75 31.92
CA TYR A 518 2.14 -14.85 32.53
C TYR A 518 2.50 -16.22 33.11
N THR A 519 1.52 -17.12 33.31
CA THR A 519 1.74 -18.46 33.88
C THR A 519 1.23 -19.56 32.96
N LYS A 520 1.90 -20.72 32.99
CA LYS A 520 1.53 -21.90 32.17
C LYS A 520 1.86 -23.20 32.89
N GLU A 521 0.84 -23.94 33.32
CA GLU A 521 0.99 -25.34 33.74
C GLU A 521 1.26 -26.22 32.51
N LEU A 522 2.26 -27.11 32.59
CA LEU A 522 2.64 -27.97 31.49
C LEU A 522 2.05 -29.37 31.64
N SER A 523 1.51 -29.88 30.54
CA SER A 523 1.21 -31.30 30.37
C SER A 523 2.48 -32.06 29.99
N TYR A 524 2.63 -33.28 30.51
CA TYR A 524 3.75 -34.15 30.19
C TYR A 524 3.40 -35.13 29.05
N ALA A 525 4.36 -35.32 28.14
CA ALA A 525 4.49 -36.52 27.32
C ALA A 525 5.65 -37.36 27.87
N ALA A 526 5.61 -38.68 27.69
CA ALA A 526 6.77 -39.53 27.95
C ALA A 526 7.88 -39.24 26.92
N ASP A 527 9.14 -39.33 27.32
CA ASP A 527 10.26 -39.34 26.37
C ASP A 527 10.24 -40.63 25.56
N GLU A 528 10.06 -40.50 24.24
CA GLU A 528 10.15 -41.65 23.35
C GLU A 528 11.60 -41.97 23.03
N ALA A 529 11.91 -43.26 22.88
CA ALA A 529 13.24 -43.68 22.46
C ALA A 529 13.48 -43.22 21.00
N ALA A 530 14.57 -42.51 20.76
CA ALA A 530 14.93 -42.05 19.43
C ALA A 530 15.15 -43.25 18.49
N GLU A 531 14.68 -43.13 17.25
CA GLU A 531 14.83 -44.13 16.19
C GLU A 531 15.59 -43.55 15.00
N ILE A 532 16.20 -44.40 14.17
CA ILE A 532 16.82 -43.98 12.91
C ILE A 532 16.07 -44.54 11.70
N ALA A 533 15.90 -43.70 10.68
CA ALA A 533 15.17 -44.02 9.46
C ALA A 533 15.92 -45.00 8.55
N ASN A 534 15.95 -46.29 8.92
CA ASN A 534 16.72 -47.34 8.23
C ASN A 534 16.32 -47.59 6.76
N SER A 535 15.18 -47.07 6.32
CA SER A 535 14.65 -47.12 4.95
C SER A 535 15.11 -45.97 4.05
N GLU A 536 15.64 -44.89 4.63
CA GLU A 536 15.90 -43.61 3.96
C GLU A 536 17.33 -43.13 4.20
N VAL A 537 18.30 -43.94 3.77
CA VAL A 537 19.74 -43.60 3.83
C VAL A 537 20.14 -42.82 2.58
N SER A 538 20.75 -41.64 2.78
CA SER A 538 21.27 -40.81 1.70
C SER A 538 22.80 -40.75 1.73
N ALA A 539 23.46 -40.75 0.57
CA ALA A 539 24.90 -40.51 0.49
C ALA A 539 25.15 -39.00 0.34
N VAL A 540 26.01 -38.43 1.21
CA VAL A 540 26.32 -36.99 1.20
C VAL A 540 27.63 -36.71 0.45
N ASP A 541 28.54 -37.67 0.44
CA ASP A 541 29.81 -37.67 -0.30
C ASP A 541 30.26 -39.12 -0.58
N THR A 542 31.54 -39.35 -0.89
CA THR A 542 32.07 -40.69 -1.21
C THR A 542 32.25 -41.62 0.00
N ASN A 543 32.10 -41.14 1.23
CA ASN A 543 32.33 -41.90 2.47
C ASN A 543 31.44 -41.45 3.64
N THR A 544 30.36 -40.70 3.40
CA THR A 544 29.41 -40.23 4.40
C THR A 544 27.97 -40.63 4.04
N LEU A 545 27.30 -41.32 4.96
CA LEU A 545 25.87 -41.66 4.89
C LEU A 545 25.08 -40.81 5.89
N ARG A 546 24.00 -40.17 5.45
CA ARG A 546 23.08 -39.38 6.28
C ARG A 546 21.76 -40.11 6.48
N VAL A 547 21.32 -40.18 7.74
CA VAL A 547 20.08 -40.85 8.18
C VAL A 547 19.30 -39.90 9.10
N GLU A 548 17.99 -39.82 8.92
CA GLU A 548 17.10 -39.01 9.78
C GLU A 548 16.91 -39.68 11.15
N VAL A 549 16.92 -38.88 12.22
CA VAL A 549 16.51 -39.28 13.57
C VAL A 549 15.01 -38.99 13.71
N LYS A 550 14.24 -39.98 14.18
CA LYS A 550 12.78 -39.95 14.31
C LYS A 550 12.36 -40.18 15.77
N ASN A 551 11.12 -39.81 16.07
CA ASN A 551 10.41 -39.89 17.37
C ASN A 551 10.96 -38.95 18.46
N ALA A 552 12.29 -38.89 18.68
CA ALA A 552 12.93 -37.99 19.63
C ALA A 552 14.29 -37.47 19.13
N THR A 553 14.84 -36.43 19.79
CA THR A 553 16.16 -35.87 19.48
C THR A 553 17.26 -36.49 20.34
N LEU A 554 18.36 -36.87 19.72
CA LEU A 554 19.58 -37.30 20.39
C LEU A 554 20.39 -36.09 20.86
N GLU A 555 20.99 -36.20 22.04
CA GLU A 555 21.99 -35.25 22.56
C GLU A 555 23.41 -35.75 22.23
N THR A 556 23.62 -37.06 22.35
CA THR A 556 24.89 -37.71 22.03
C THR A 556 24.66 -38.86 21.03
N VAL A 557 25.63 -39.04 20.14
CA VAL A 557 25.66 -40.15 19.18
C VAL A 557 27.04 -40.79 19.21
N TYR A 558 27.08 -42.12 19.24
CA TYR A 558 28.31 -42.89 19.28
C TYR A 558 28.38 -43.84 18.10
N ALA A 559 29.48 -43.75 17.33
CA ALA A 559 29.75 -44.64 16.20
C ALA A 559 29.65 -46.14 16.56
N SER A 560 29.99 -46.52 17.80
CA SER A 560 29.92 -47.91 18.28
C SER A 560 28.52 -48.53 18.25
N ASP A 561 27.48 -47.70 18.21
CA ASP A 561 26.09 -48.12 18.34
C ASP A 561 25.44 -48.44 16.98
N PHE A 562 26.18 -48.26 15.87
CA PHE A 562 25.66 -48.37 14.52
C PHE A 562 26.56 -49.20 13.62
N GLU A 563 25.94 -49.81 12.62
CA GLU A 563 26.62 -50.57 11.58
C GLU A 563 25.97 -50.28 10.21
N TYR A 564 26.78 -50.34 9.16
CA TYR A 564 26.36 -50.04 7.78
C TYR A 564 26.69 -51.19 6.83
N THR A 565 25.87 -51.37 5.81
CA THR A 565 26.16 -52.24 4.66
C THR A 565 26.07 -51.43 3.37
N VAL A 566 26.82 -51.85 2.36
CA VAL A 566 26.77 -51.31 0.98
C VAL A 566 26.42 -52.40 -0.04
N ASP A 567 26.48 -53.67 0.36
CA ASP A 567 26.19 -54.85 -0.47
C ASP A 567 24.91 -55.58 -0.04
N GLY A 568 24.22 -55.08 0.99
CA GLY A 568 22.97 -55.59 1.52
C GLY A 568 23.11 -56.92 2.26
N LYS A 569 24.34 -57.38 2.51
CA LYS A 569 24.65 -58.68 3.12
C LYS A 569 25.53 -58.51 4.35
N THR A 570 26.66 -57.83 4.20
CA THR A 570 27.65 -57.66 5.27
C THR A 570 27.53 -56.27 5.87
N PHE A 571 27.24 -56.24 7.17
CA PHE A 571 27.30 -55.02 7.98
C PHE A 571 28.72 -54.85 8.54
N ASN A 572 29.19 -53.60 8.55
CA ASN A 572 30.51 -53.17 8.99
C ASN A 572 30.34 -52.02 9.99
N ASP A 573 31.31 -51.83 10.88
CA ASP A 573 31.27 -50.74 11.86
C ASP A 573 31.45 -49.37 11.19
N VAL A 574 30.60 -48.40 11.56
CA VAL A 574 30.78 -47.00 11.14
C VAL A 574 32.02 -46.41 11.82
N THR A 575 32.79 -45.61 11.09
CA THR A 575 34.08 -45.06 11.55
C THR A 575 33.88 -43.84 12.45
N ALA A 576 32.88 -43.01 12.16
CA ALA A 576 32.45 -41.91 13.01
C ALA A 576 30.95 -41.66 12.84
N ALA A 577 30.33 -41.03 13.82
CA ALA A 577 28.95 -40.57 13.78
C ALA A 577 28.89 -39.14 14.31
N LYS A 578 28.10 -38.27 13.67
CA LYS A 578 27.96 -36.86 14.04
C LYS A 578 26.51 -36.41 13.89
N LEU A 579 25.96 -35.75 14.91
CA LEU A 579 24.65 -35.10 14.80
C LEU A 579 24.73 -33.86 13.89
N VAL A 580 23.76 -33.72 12.99
CA VAL A 580 23.65 -32.61 12.04
C VAL A 580 22.19 -32.19 11.92
N THR A 581 21.91 -30.90 12.01
CA THR A 581 20.57 -30.35 11.82
C THR A 581 20.44 -29.76 10.41
N VAL A 582 19.41 -30.16 9.68
CA VAL A 582 19.09 -29.64 8.33
C VAL A 582 17.59 -29.37 8.27
N ASN A 583 17.19 -28.14 7.89
CA ASN A 583 15.79 -27.74 7.75
C ASN A 583 14.92 -28.08 9.00
N ASN A 584 15.44 -27.79 10.19
CA ASN A 584 14.83 -28.10 11.50
C ASN A 584 14.56 -29.60 11.79
N LYS A 585 15.19 -30.51 11.03
CA LYS A 585 15.21 -31.96 11.30
C LYS A 585 16.60 -32.39 11.74
N GLN A 586 16.67 -33.34 12.68
CA GLN A 586 17.94 -33.89 13.16
C GLN A 586 18.31 -35.14 12.33
N TYR A 587 19.58 -35.21 11.96
CA TYR A 587 20.19 -36.30 11.21
C TYR A 587 21.46 -36.78 11.90
N ILE A 588 21.88 -38.00 11.58
CA ILE A 588 23.24 -38.48 11.87
C ILE A 588 23.99 -38.62 10.54
N ASP A 589 25.14 -37.96 10.46
CA ASP A 589 26.15 -38.20 9.43
C ASP A 589 27.12 -39.28 9.92
N PHE A 590 27.09 -40.43 9.25
CA PHE A 590 27.96 -41.57 9.48
C PHE A 590 29.12 -41.57 8.50
N THR A 591 30.34 -41.36 8.99
CA THR A 591 31.54 -41.60 8.20
C THR A 591 31.80 -43.11 8.16
N ILE A 592 31.94 -43.66 6.95
CA ILE A 592 32.16 -45.09 6.70
C ILE A 592 33.53 -45.36 6.10
N GLY A 593 34.11 -46.53 6.40
CA GLY A 593 35.42 -46.93 5.86
C GLY A 593 35.39 -47.34 4.37
N SER A 594 34.21 -47.62 3.82
CA SER A 594 34.05 -47.95 2.40
C SER A 594 33.87 -46.70 1.54
N LYS A 595 34.52 -46.67 0.37
CA LYS A 595 34.21 -45.67 -0.67
C LYS A 595 32.96 -46.07 -1.44
N LEU A 596 31.92 -45.24 -1.34
CA LEU A 596 30.74 -45.32 -2.17
C LEU A 596 31.12 -44.99 -3.62
N SER A 597 30.70 -45.85 -4.54
CA SER A 597 30.93 -45.71 -5.98
C SER A 597 29.62 -45.96 -6.73
N SER A 598 29.60 -45.63 -8.01
CA SER A 598 28.42 -45.82 -8.86
C SER A 598 28.00 -47.27 -9.08
N ALA A 599 28.83 -48.24 -8.69
CA ALA A 599 28.47 -49.66 -8.64
C ALA A 599 27.67 -50.05 -7.37
N VAL A 600 27.61 -49.18 -6.36
CA VAL A 600 26.91 -49.44 -5.09
C VAL A 600 25.41 -49.24 -5.26
N LEU A 601 24.69 -50.33 -5.04
CA LEU A 601 23.25 -50.46 -5.20
C LEU A 601 22.52 -49.84 -3.99
N ALA A 602 21.84 -48.70 -4.13
CA ALA A 602 21.35 -47.94 -2.97
C ALA A 602 20.32 -48.66 -2.06
N SER A 603 19.53 -49.63 -2.54
CA SER A 603 18.65 -50.45 -1.67
C SER A 603 19.39 -51.54 -0.89
N LYS A 604 20.66 -51.75 -1.26
CA LYS A 604 21.65 -52.53 -0.53
C LYS A 604 22.50 -51.66 0.40
N VAL A 605 22.40 -50.34 0.32
CA VAL A 605 22.96 -49.42 1.32
C VAL A 605 21.95 -49.31 2.46
N LYS A 606 22.37 -49.71 3.66
CA LYS A 606 21.55 -49.58 4.89
C LYS A 606 22.44 -49.22 6.06
N VAL A 607 21.89 -48.43 6.97
CA VAL A 607 22.45 -48.19 8.31
C VAL A 607 21.41 -48.66 9.32
N ARG A 608 21.86 -49.31 10.39
CA ARG A 608 21.00 -49.70 11.51
C ARG A 608 21.75 -49.57 12.83
N ALA A 609 20.99 -49.54 13.92
CA ALA A 609 21.54 -49.74 15.26
C ALA A 609 22.16 -51.15 15.34
N LYS A 610 23.38 -51.24 15.86
CA LYS A 610 24.16 -52.48 15.95
C LYS A 610 23.56 -53.39 17.01
N ALA A 611 23.39 -54.67 16.69
CA ALA A 611 22.79 -55.63 17.61
C ALA A 611 23.67 -55.82 18.86
N VAL A 612 23.30 -55.17 19.97
CA VAL A 612 23.90 -55.35 21.29
C VAL A 612 23.38 -56.62 21.96
N ALA A 613 24.27 -57.30 22.69
CA ALA A 613 23.90 -58.44 23.53
C ALA A 613 22.82 -58.03 24.54
N ALA A 614 21.99 -58.99 24.99
CA ALA A 614 21.07 -58.74 26.09
C ALA A 614 21.88 -58.22 27.30
N ASN A 615 21.44 -57.08 27.85
CA ASN A 615 22.06 -56.33 28.95
C ASN A 615 23.24 -55.40 28.56
N VAL A 616 23.42 -55.04 27.29
CA VAL A 616 24.27 -53.90 26.89
C VAL A 616 23.38 -52.81 26.28
N GLU A 617 23.38 -51.63 26.89
CA GLU A 617 22.64 -50.46 26.41
C GLU A 617 23.39 -49.71 25.30
N TYR A 618 22.65 -49.05 24.41
CA TYR A 618 23.23 -48.09 23.46
C TYR A 618 23.74 -46.87 24.21
N LYS A 619 24.88 -46.32 23.78
CA LYS A 619 25.47 -45.11 24.40
C LYS A 619 24.84 -43.82 23.90
N SER A 620 24.25 -43.85 22.72
CA SER A 620 23.52 -42.76 22.08
C SER A 620 22.20 -42.56 22.80
N VAL A 621 22.02 -41.37 23.38
CA VAL A 621 20.90 -41.04 24.25
C VAL A 621 20.24 -39.71 23.87
N THR A 622 18.95 -39.58 24.17
CA THR A 622 18.25 -38.29 24.22
C THR A 622 18.86 -37.39 25.31
N ALA A 623 18.60 -36.09 25.27
CA ALA A 623 19.04 -35.18 26.33
C ALA A 623 18.43 -35.52 27.71
N LEU A 624 17.28 -36.18 27.70
CA LEU A 624 16.60 -36.74 28.87
C LEU A 624 17.19 -38.08 29.34
N GLY A 625 18.09 -38.70 28.56
CA GLY A 625 18.84 -39.90 28.94
C GLY A 625 18.23 -41.22 28.47
N THR A 626 17.14 -41.18 27.69
CA THR A 626 16.55 -42.38 27.09
C THR A 626 17.47 -42.88 25.98
N THR A 627 17.79 -44.17 26.00
CA THR A 627 18.68 -44.80 25.01
C THR A 627 17.97 -45.02 23.67
N LEU A 628 18.75 -45.07 22.58
CA LEU A 628 18.24 -45.38 21.24
C LEU A 628 17.38 -46.66 21.24
N HIS A 629 16.24 -46.66 20.54
CA HIS A 629 15.28 -47.76 20.66
C HIS A 629 15.86 -49.07 20.12
N ARG A 630 15.79 -50.15 20.93
CA ARG A 630 16.14 -51.49 20.46
C ARG A 630 14.99 -52.01 19.61
N LEU A 631 15.15 -52.04 18.28
CA LEU A 631 14.25 -52.80 17.41
C LEU A 631 14.27 -54.27 17.85
N ASN A 632 13.32 -54.65 18.69
CA ASN A 632 13.00 -56.02 18.98
C ASN A 632 12.40 -56.61 17.71
N ASN A 633 13.24 -57.20 16.86
CA ASN A 633 12.76 -58.09 15.82
C ASN A 633 11.90 -59.16 16.51
N SER A 634 10.65 -59.28 16.05
CA SER A 634 9.68 -60.22 16.59
C SER A 634 10.29 -61.62 16.66
N THR A 635 10.08 -62.30 17.80
CA THR A 635 10.29 -63.73 18.07
C THR A 635 11.20 -64.51 17.12
N ALA A 636 12.33 -64.96 17.67
CA ALA A 636 13.29 -65.90 17.08
C ALA A 636 12.75 -66.81 15.95
N VAL A 637 13.36 -66.70 14.78
CA VAL A 637 13.39 -67.79 13.78
C VAL A 637 14.84 -68.24 13.65
N ALA A 638 15.06 -69.52 13.93
CA ALA A 638 16.37 -70.15 13.85
C ALA A 638 16.83 -70.34 12.39
N ASN A 639 18.10 -70.71 12.22
CA ASN A 639 18.66 -71.19 10.94
C ASN A 639 17.73 -72.20 10.25
N SER A 640 17.31 -71.91 9.02
CA SER A 640 17.19 -72.94 7.98
C SER A 640 17.31 -72.32 6.58
N GLU A 641 17.60 -73.17 5.61
CA GLU A 641 17.86 -72.81 4.22
C GLU A 641 16.58 -72.43 3.44
N ALA A 642 16.79 -72.08 2.16
CA ALA A 642 15.80 -71.58 1.21
C ALA A 642 14.38 -72.20 1.27
N VAL A 643 13.37 -71.34 1.30
CA VAL A 643 12.00 -71.67 0.84
C VAL A 643 11.50 -70.61 -0.14
N THR A 644 10.94 -71.09 -1.23
CA THR A 644 10.36 -70.34 -2.34
C THR A 644 8.86 -70.08 -2.19
N THR A 645 8.35 -69.12 -2.98
CA THR A 645 6.94 -68.78 -3.27
C THR A 645 6.25 -67.77 -2.33
N PRO A 646 5.49 -66.79 -2.90
CA PRO A 646 4.78 -65.77 -2.13
C PRO A 646 3.31 -66.14 -1.89
N GLN A 647 2.76 -65.72 -0.74
CA GLN A 647 1.32 -65.58 -0.57
C GLN A 647 0.94 -64.19 -0.05
N THR A 648 -0.08 -63.66 -0.71
CA THR A 648 -0.63 -62.32 -0.65
C THR A 648 -1.49 -62.06 0.58
N SER A 649 -1.42 -60.85 1.11
CA SER A 649 -2.60 -60.11 1.56
C SER A 649 -2.46 -58.65 1.10
N ALA A 650 -3.57 -58.06 0.64
CA ALA A 650 -3.54 -56.84 -0.17
C ALA A 650 -3.91 -55.58 0.63
N GLY A 651 -3.24 -54.45 0.36
CA GLY A 651 -3.65 -53.14 0.88
C GLY A 651 -2.68 -52.00 0.56
N ILE A 652 -3.19 -51.00 -0.19
CA ILE A 652 -2.67 -49.62 -0.34
C ILE A 652 -1.52 -49.40 -1.36
N LYS A 653 -1.62 -48.26 -2.07
CA LYS A 653 -0.79 -47.78 -3.19
C LYS A 653 0.40 -46.93 -2.68
N ALA A 654 1.55 -46.99 -3.36
CA ALA A 654 2.11 -45.85 -4.13
C ALA A 654 3.62 -46.01 -4.47
N SER A 655 3.95 -45.56 -5.69
CA SER A 655 5.26 -45.25 -6.29
C SER A 655 6.44 -44.88 -5.37
N ALA A 656 7.62 -45.45 -5.66
CA ALA A 656 8.90 -44.70 -5.67
C ALA A 656 9.94 -45.32 -6.63
N THR A 657 10.12 -44.74 -7.81
CA THR A 657 11.33 -44.89 -8.64
C THR A 657 12.34 -43.81 -8.26
N THR A 658 13.50 -44.17 -7.71
CA THR A 658 14.73 -43.35 -7.75
C THR A 658 15.92 -44.15 -7.24
N TRP A 659 17.04 -44.14 -7.96
CA TRP A 659 18.25 -44.85 -7.56
C TRP A 659 19.48 -44.38 -8.35
N PRO A 660 20.67 -44.19 -7.74
CA PRO A 660 21.29 -42.87 -7.92
C PRO A 660 22.57 -42.82 -8.79
N PHE A 661 22.87 -43.81 -9.65
CA PHE A 661 24.22 -43.92 -10.23
C PHE A 661 24.36 -44.40 -11.70
N ARG A 662 23.39 -44.11 -12.57
CA ARG A 662 23.63 -43.93 -14.02
C ARG A 662 22.78 -42.77 -14.49
N THR A 663 23.31 -41.88 -15.33
CA THR A 663 22.50 -40.79 -15.88
C THR A 663 21.63 -41.32 -17.02
N ALA A 664 20.40 -41.70 -16.68
CA ALA A 664 19.42 -42.21 -17.62
C ALA A 664 18.69 -41.06 -18.33
N LEU A 665 18.25 -41.30 -19.56
CA LEU A 665 17.37 -40.39 -20.30
C LEU A 665 16.00 -40.39 -19.62
N SER A 666 15.74 -39.38 -18.78
CA SER A 666 14.50 -39.27 -17.99
C SER A 666 13.32 -38.75 -18.82
N ALA A 667 13.58 -37.98 -19.88
CA ALA A 667 12.56 -37.56 -20.84
C ALA A 667 13.17 -37.25 -22.22
N ALA A 668 12.36 -37.46 -23.26
CA ALA A 668 12.59 -36.91 -24.60
C ALA A 668 11.34 -36.15 -25.04
N GLU A 669 11.51 -34.91 -25.50
CA GLU A 669 10.43 -34.03 -25.93
C GLU A 669 10.71 -33.49 -27.32
N VAL A 670 9.82 -33.78 -28.27
CA VAL A 670 9.82 -33.08 -29.56
C VAL A 670 9.35 -31.64 -29.30
N MET A 671 10.24 -30.69 -29.56
CA MET A 671 9.98 -29.27 -29.37
C MET A 671 9.28 -28.70 -30.61
N ASN A 672 9.85 -28.95 -31.79
CA ASN A 672 9.34 -28.58 -33.11
C ASN A 672 9.88 -29.56 -34.17
N SER A 673 9.62 -29.31 -35.45
CA SER A 673 10.09 -30.10 -36.60
C SER A 673 11.63 -30.17 -36.77
N GLU A 674 12.40 -29.36 -36.03
CA GLU A 674 13.86 -29.26 -36.18
C GLU A 674 14.63 -29.59 -34.89
N THR A 675 13.93 -29.73 -33.75
CA THR A 675 14.53 -29.77 -32.41
C THR A 675 13.85 -30.79 -31.50
N ILE A 676 14.66 -31.64 -30.88
CA ILE A 676 14.24 -32.54 -29.80
C ILE A 676 15.05 -32.21 -28.55
N LYS A 677 14.39 -32.03 -27.41
CA LYS A 677 15.04 -31.89 -26.10
C LYS A 677 15.12 -33.24 -25.40
N LEU A 678 16.31 -33.62 -24.98
CA LEU A 678 16.58 -34.74 -24.09
C LEU A 678 16.86 -34.22 -22.68
N THR A 679 16.36 -34.91 -21.66
CA THR A 679 16.62 -34.60 -20.25
C THR A 679 17.16 -35.85 -19.56
N PHE A 680 18.16 -35.69 -18.70
CA PHE A 680 18.78 -36.76 -17.93
C PHE A 680 18.51 -36.55 -16.43
N ASP A 681 18.46 -37.63 -15.66
CA ASP A 681 18.25 -37.56 -14.20
C ASP A 681 19.48 -37.04 -13.42
N GLY A 682 20.68 -37.09 -14.00
CA GLY A 682 21.91 -36.51 -13.46
C GLY A 682 22.77 -35.75 -14.49
N LEU A 683 23.99 -35.38 -14.08
CA LEU A 683 24.90 -34.53 -14.86
C LEU A 683 25.58 -35.28 -16.03
N VAL A 684 25.61 -34.64 -17.20
CA VAL A 684 26.13 -35.18 -18.46
C VAL A 684 27.31 -34.33 -18.95
N LYS A 685 28.34 -34.95 -19.53
CA LYS A 685 29.48 -34.25 -20.13
C LYS A 685 29.26 -34.06 -21.64
N THR A 686 29.79 -32.97 -22.19
CA THR A 686 29.56 -32.48 -23.58
C THR A 686 30.04 -33.38 -24.72
N ASP A 687 30.86 -34.39 -24.45
CA ASP A 687 31.73 -34.95 -25.48
C ASP A 687 31.03 -36.02 -26.34
N ASN A 688 30.96 -35.78 -27.65
CA ASN A 688 30.48 -36.70 -28.70
C ASN A 688 29.02 -37.19 -28.56
N LEU A 689 28.15 -36.44 -27.89
CA LEU A 689 26.77 -36.86 -27.59
C LEU A 689 25.92 -37.13 -28.85
N GLU A 690 26.17 -36.49 -30.01
CA GLU A 690 25.46 -36.87 -31.25
C GLU A 690 25.76 -38.31 -31.72
N ASN A 691 26.92 -38.86 -31.36
CA ASN A 691 27.33 -40.17 -31.86
C ASN A 691 26.58 -41.34 -31.23
N ILE A 692 25.86 -41.15 -30.12
CA ILE A 692 25.25 -42.23 -29.34
C ILE A 692 23.72 -42.38 -29.51
N PHE A 693 23.03 -41.45 -30.19
CA PHE A 693 21.58 -41.54 -30.39
C PHE A 693 21.18 -41.97 -31.81
N VAL A 694 19.96 -42.50 -31.93
CA VAL A 694 19.24 -42.75 -33.18
C VAL A 694 17.83 -42.21 -33.00
N VAL A 695 17.44 -41.26 -33.85
CA VAL A 695 16.07 -40.72 -33.87
C VAL A 695 15.30 -41.43 -34.96
N SER A 696 14.11 -41.94 -34.64
CA SER A 696 13.23 -42.61 -35.61
C SER A 696 11.82 -42.05 -35.58
N ASN A 697 11.27 -41.78 -36.76
CA ASN A 697 9.89 -41.35 -36.97
C ASN A 697 9.20 -42.42 -37.82
N GLY A 698 8.41 -43.27 -37.17
CA GLY A 698 7.92 -44.52 -37.78
C GLY A 698 9.08 -45.40 -38.27
N THR A 699 9.03 -45.81 -39.55
CA THR A 699 10.06 -46.65 -40.18
C THR A 699 11.32 -45.89 -40.63
N LYS A 700 11.29 -44.56 -40.68
CA LYS A 700 12.47 -43.75 -41.03
C LYS A 700 13.37 -43.55 -39.80
N LYS A 701 14.69 -43.58 -39.99
CA LYS A 701 15.69 -43.33 -38.93
C LYS A 701 16.76 -42.35 -39.39
N THR A 702 17.32 -41.57 -38.46
CA THR A 702 18.51 -40.75 -38.67
C THR A 702 19.48 -40.87 -37.49
N THR A 703 20.76 -40.72 -37.79
CA THR A 703 21.87 -40.61 -36.83
C THR A 703 22.66 -39.31 -37.02
N THR A 704 22.12 -38.37 -37.81
CA THR A 704 22.77 -37.12 -38.22
C THR A 704 21.98 -35.96 -37.66
N PHE A 705 22.56 -35.30 -36.66
CA PHE A 705 22.05 -34.14 -35.94
C PHE A 705 23.19 -33.57 -35.09
N THR A 706 23.13 -32.31 -34.71
CA THR A 706 24.04 -31.68 -33.74
C THR A 706 23.48 -31.80 -32.33
N SER A 707 24.34 -32.08 -31.35
CA SER A 707 23.97 -32.08 -29.94
C SER A 707 24.46 -30.80 -29.22
N THR A 708 23.71 -30.31 -28.23
CA THR A 708 24.12 -29.16 -27.42
C THR A 708 23.65 -29.32 -25.98
N LEU A 709 24.59 -29.42 -25.04
CA LEU A 709 24.31 -29.46 -23.60
C LEU A 709 23.86 -28.08 -23.11
N LEU A 710 22.77 -28.04 -22.35
CA LEU A 710 22.27 -26.81 -21.73
C LEU A 710 23.01 -26.48 -20.42
N SER A 711 22.91 -25.22 -20.02
CA SER A 711 23.60 -24.66 -18.84
C SER A 711 23.07 -25.15 -17.47
N ASP A 712 22.20 -26.16 -17.47
CA ASP A 712 21.77 -26.94 -16.30
C ASP A 712 22.65 -28.19 -16.09
N GLY A 713 23.47 -28.57 -17.07
CA GLY A 713 24.31 -29.77 -17.07
C GLY A 713 23.54 -31.09 -17.17
N LYS A 714 22.20 -31.05 -17.38
CA LYS A 714 21.31 -32.22 -17.37
C LYS A 714 20.42 -32.34 -18.61
N SER A 715 20.29 -31.28 -19.43
CA SER A 715 19.47 -31.29 -20.64
C SER A 715 20.34 -31.17 -21.90
N VAL A 716 19.99 -31.88 -22.96
CA VAL A 716 20.68 -31.82 -24.27
C VAL A 716 19.66 -31.52 -25.36
N LEU A 717 19.93 -30.55 -26.23
CA LEU A 717 19.16 -30.35 -27.46
C LEU A 717 19.78 -31.15 -28.61
N LEU A 718 18.95 -31.83 -29.39
CA LEU A 718 19.30 -32.38 -30.70
C LEU A 718 18.66 -31.50 -31.79
N THR A 719 19.46 -31.04 -32.75
CA THR A 719 19.03 -30.13 -33.82
C THR A 719 19.58 -30.55 -35.19
N GLY A 720 19.04 -29.99 -36.27
CA GLY A 720 19.63 -30.16 -37.62
C GLY A 720 19.15 -31.38 -38.41
N PHE A 721 17.91 -31.84 -38.20
CA PHE A 721 17.33 -33.00 -38.90
C PHE A 721 17.03 -32.79 -40.40
N ASN A 722 17.38 -31.65 -40.99
CA ASN A 722 16.89 -31.18 -42.30
C ASN A 722 17.80 -31.46 -43.51
N ASP A 723 19.03 -31.98 -43.33
CA ASP A 723 20.07 -31.89 -44.37
C ASP A 723 20.05 -33.00 -45.45
N THR A 724 19.08 -33.91 -45.44
CA THR A 724 18.85 -34.84 -46.57
C THR A 724 17.38 -35.15 -46.76
N ALA A 725 16.93 -35.28 -48.02
CA ALA A 725 15.55 -35.59 -48.40
C ALA A 725 15.02 -36.97 -47.91
N ALA A 726 15.81 -37.72 -47.13
CA ALA A 726 15.48 -39.03 -46.61
C ALA A 726 14.69 -38.99 -45.29
N PHE A 727 14.99 -38.04 -44.39
CA PHE A 727 14.40 -37.95 -43.05
C PHE A 727 13.78 -36.57 -42.81
N THR A 728 12.61 -36.54 -42.18
CA THR A 728 11.89 -35.30 -41.82
C THR A 728 11.11 -35.59 -40.55
N LEU A 729 11.15 -34.68 -39.57
CA LEU A 729 10.54 -34.91 -38.26
C LEU A 729 9.05 -34.57 -38.28
N ASP A 730 8.24 -35.54 -38.67
CA ASP A 730 6.78 -35.46 -38.66
C ASP A 730 6.25 -35.48 -37.21
N THR A 731 5.89 -34.30 -36.69
CA THR A 731 5.42 -34.10 -35.31
C THR A 731 4.05 -34.73 -35.02
N ALA A 732 3.33 -35.22 -36.05
CA ALA A 732 2.06 -35.93 -35.89
C ALA A 732 2.22 -37.45 -35.70
N LYS A 733 3.47 -37.96 -35.67
CA LYS A 733 3.80 -39.38 -35.46
C LYS A 733 4.70 -39.58 -34.24
N ALA A 734 4.67 -40.80 -33.70
CA ALA A 734 5.55 -41.19 -32.61
C ALA A 734 7.03 -41.09 -33.04
N VAL A 735 7.75 -40.14 -32.43
CA VAL A 735 9.20 -39.96 -32.56
C VAL A 735 9.88 -40.69 -31.41
N THR A 736 10.53 -41.81 -31.72
CA THR A 736 11.36 -42.54 -30.76
C THR A 736 12.80 -42.06 -30.83
N VAL A 737 13.38 -41.68 -29.69
CA VAL A 737 14.83 -41.52 -29.54
C VAL A 737 15.38 -42.74 -28.82
N SER A 738 16.35 -43.41 -29.43
CA SER A 738 17.00 -44.59 -28.87
C SER A 738 18.51 -44.37 -28.82
N THR A 739 19.22 -45.11 -27.95
CA THR A 739 20.69 -45.16 -28.02
C THR A 739 21.12 -46.20 -29.06
N LYS A 740 22.21 -45.95 -29.79
CA LYS A 740 22.83 -46.95 -30.68
C LYS A 740 23.22 -48.20 -29.88
N GLN A 741 23.22 -49.37 -30.53
CA GLN A 741 23.80 -50.54 -29.87
C GLN A 741 25.31 -50.34 -29.74
N TYR A 742 25.85 -50.83 -28.62
CA TYR A 742 27.26 -50.64 -28.23
C TYR A 742 28.25 -51.18 -29.28
N ALA A 743 27.86 -52.21 -30.04
CA ALA A 743 28.67 -52.76 -31.13
C ALA A 743 28.87 -51.81 -32.33
N ASP A 744 27.99 -50.81 -32.49
CA ASP A 744 27.95 -49.92 -33.67
C ASP A 744 28.72 -48.60 -33.45
N VAL A 745 29.33 -48.39 -32.27
CA VAL A 745 30.04 -47.14 -31.93
C VAL A 745 31.52 -47.42 -31.63
N PRO A 746 32.46 -46.94 -32.47
CA PRO A 746 33.90 -47.10 -32.24
C PRO A 746 34.34 -46.58 -30.87
N ALA A 747 35.26 -47.29 -30.21
CA ALA A 747 35.64 -47.04 -28.81
C ALA A 747 36.27 -45.66 -28.53
N ALA A 748 36.70 -44.94 -29.57
CA ALA A 748 37.16 -43.55 -29.48
C ALA A 748 36.01 -42.53 -29.33
N ASN A 749 34.78 -42.91 -29.69
CA ASN A 749 33.62 -42.03 -29.77
C ASN A 749 32.61 -42.26 -28.62
N TRP A 750 33.01 -42.98 -27.56
CA TRP A 750 32.17 -43.17 -26.38
C TRP A 750 32.11 -41.89 -25.53
N SER A 751 30.91 -41.47 -25.17
CA SER A 751 30.68 -40.38 -24.23
C SER A 751 30.93 -40.80 -22.77
N TYR A 752 31.08 -39.80 -21.91
CA TYR A 752 31.35 -39.96 -20.47
C TYR A 752 30.31 -39.19 -19.65
N ASP A 753 30.02 -39.67 -18.43
CA ASP A 753 29.22 -38.91 -17.46
C ASP A 753 30.03 -37.72 -16.86
N GLY A 754 29.37 -36.90 -16.04
CA GLY A 754 30.02 -35.78 -15.34
C GLY A 754 31.17 -36.18 -14.39
N ASN A 755 31.35 -37.47 -14.13
CA ASN A 755 32.37 -38.03 -13.25
C ASN A 755 33.48 -38.78 -14.02
N GLY A 756 33.44 -38.77 -15.36
CA GLY A 756 34.46 -39.39 -16.21
C GLY A 756 34.31 -40.91 -16.41
N MET A 757 33.13 -41.49 -16.11
CA MET A 757 32.83 -42.89 -16.41
C MET A 757 32.19 -43.07 -17.79
N LYS A 758 32.56 -44.15 -18.48
CA LYS A 758 32.06 -44.51 -19.82
C LYS A 758 30.62 -45.05 -19.76
N TYR A 759 29.75 -44.59 -20.65
CA TYR A 759 28.44 -45.21 -20.88
C TYR A 759 28.63 -46.60 -21.48
N THR A 760 28.55 -47.62 -20.61
CA THR A 760 29.03 -48.99 -20.90
C THR A 760 27.96 -49.97 -21.33
N GLU A 761 26.70 -49.75 -20.96
CA GLU A 761 25.56 -50.58 -21.33
C GLU A 761 24.27 -49.77 -21.07
N ASN A 762 23.36 -49.76 -22.05
CA ASN A 762 21.97 -49.32 -21.86
C ASN A 762 21.06 -50.39 -22.47
N THR A 763 20.54 -51.29 -21.63
CA THR A 763 19.80 -52.49 -22.03
C THR A 763 18.30 -52.24 -22.29
N THR A 764 17.84 -51.01 -22.13
CA THR A 764 16.48 -50.59 -22.47
C THR A 764 16.52 -49.31 -23.30
N GLY A 765 16.28 -49.44 -24.61
CA GLY A 765 15.99 -48.28 -25.45
C GLY A 765 14.70 -47.63 -24.96
N ILE A 766 14.81 -46.44 -24.36
CA ILE A 766 13.67 -45.74 -23.78
C ILE A 766 12.81 -45.20 -24.94
N THR A 767 11.78 -45.95 -25.28
CA THR A 767 10.82 -45.57 -26.32
C THR A 767 9.91 -44.47 -25.78
N ALA A 768 10.27 -43.22 -26.02
CA ALA A 768 9.34 -42.10 -25.91
C ALA A 768 8.30 -42.17 -27.04
N SER A 769 7.26 -42.98 -26.85
CA SER A 769 6.10 -43.00 -27.74
C SER A 769 5.19 -41.83 -27.43
N VAL A 770 4.98 -40.93 -28.40
CA VAL A 770 3.85 -40.02 -28.38
C VAL A 770 2.62 -40.81 -28.83
N GLU A 771 1.77 -41.22 -27.89
CA GLU A 771 0.49 -41.85 -28.23
C GLU A 771 -0.48 -40.83 -28.86
N THR A 772 -1.33 -41.35 -29.73
CA THR A 772 -2.11 -40.58 -30.71
C THR A 772 -3.17 -39.68 -30.05
N GLY A 773 -3.21 -38.40 -30.45
CA GLY A 773 -4.15 -37.39 -29.96
C GLY A 773 -3.61 -35.95 -30.06
N LEU A 774 -2.30 -35.81 -30.20
CA LEU A 774 -1.61 -34.53 -30.36
C LEU A 774 -1.72 -33.98 -31.80
N THR A 775 -2.69 -33.08 -32.01
CA THR A 775 -2.69 -32.18 -33.18
C THR A 775 -1.65 -31.07 -32.94
N VAL A 776 -0.37 -31.34 -33.25
CA VAL A 776 0.68 -30.32 -33.23
C VAL A 776 0.40 -29.31 -34.35
N MET A 777 -0.25 -28.20 -34.02
CA MET A 777 -0.50 -27.13 -34.98
C MET A 777 0.70 -26.19 -35.07
N ASP A 778 1.39 -26.28 -36.21
CA ASP A 778 2.41 -25.32 -36.60
C ASP A 778 1.74 -23.96 -36.93
N ALA A 779 2.10 -22.91 -36.17
CA ALA A 779 1.39 -21.63 -36.14
C ALA A 779 1.70 -20.71 -37.34
N ASN A 780 1.95 -21.28 -38.51
CA ASN A 780 2.38 -20.58 -39.72
C ASN A 780 1.24 -20.01 -40.57
N ALA A 781 -0.02 -20.23 -40.20
CA ALA A 781 -1.19 -19.69 -40.89
C ALA A 781 -1.74 -18.42 -40.22
N TYR A 782 -1.14 -17.27 -40.54
CA TYR A 782 -1.71 -15.96 -40.29
C TYR A 782 -2.24 -15.31 -41.58
N THR A 783 -3.30 -14.52 -41.48
CA THR A 783 -3.70 -13.57 -42.52
C THR A 783 -3.45 -12.14 -42.03
N THR A 784 -2.91 -11.30 -42.90
CA THR A 784 -2.74 -9.88 -42.66
C THR A 784 -3.94 -9.11 -43.22
N VAL A 785 -4.69 -8.47 -42.33
CA VAL A 785 -5.72 -7.50 -42.68
C VAL A 785 -5.37 -6.21 -41.95
N ASP A 786 -5.25 -5.10 -42.69
CA ASP A 786 -4.90 -3.77 -42.19
C ASP A 786 -3.72 -3.74 -41.21
N GLY A 787 -2.60 -4.37 -41.62
CA GLY A 787 -1.34 -4.36 -40.88
C GLY A 787 -1.32 -5.16 -39.57
N ASN A 788 -2.42 -5.82 -39.20
CA ASN A 788 -2.47 -6.70 -38.04
C ASN A 788 -2.32 -8.16 -38.48
N VAL A 789 -1.43 -8.89 -37.80
CA VAL A 789 -1.26 -10.34 -37.95
C VAL A 789 -2.39 -11.02 -37.17
N LEU A 790 -3.33 -11.66 -37.87
CA LEU A 790 -4.39 -12.46 -37.28
C LEU A 790 -4.09 -13.95 -37.50
N PHE A 791 -3.92 -14.71 -36.42
CA PHE A 791 -3.87 -16.16 -36.48
C PHE A 791 -5.26 -16.69 -36.83
N ASN A 792 -5.36 -17.58 -37.82
CA ASN A 792 -6.63 -18.14 -38.24
C ASN A 792 -7.29 -18.95 -37.11
N ALA A 793 -8.61 -18.83 -36.97
CA ALA A 793 -9.36 -19.53 -35.93
C ALA A 793 -9.31 -21.05 -36.12
N ILE A 794 -8.93 -21.77 -35.06
CA ILE A 794 -8.79 -23.23 -35.05
C ILE A 794 -10.05 -23.86 -34.47
N VAL A 795 -10.58 -24.89 -35.14
CA VAL A 795 -11.73 -25.69 -34.69
C VAL A 795 -11.21 -27.06 -34.22
N VAL A 796 -11.51 -27.46 -32.99
CA VAL A 796 -11.15 -28.77 -32.42
C VAL A 796 -12.39 -29.40 -31.77
N ASP A 797 -12.60 -30.70 -31.98
CA ASP A 797 -13.69 -31.43 -31.33
C ASP A 797 -13.32 -31.80 -29.88
N ILE A 798 -14.16 -31.38 -28.94
CA ILE A 798 -13.97 -31.44 -27.48
C ILE A 798 -14.06 -32.84 -26.86
N ALA A 799 -13.97 -33.92 -27.66
CA ALA A 799 -14.07 -35.30 -27.20
C ALA A 799 -12.75 -35.87 -26.66
N THR A 800 -11.61 -35.23 -26.93
CA THR A 800 -10.27 -35.72 -26.60
C THR A 800 -9.42 -34.64 -25.92
N ALA A 801 -8.48 -35.07 -25.07
CA ALA A 801 -7.45 -34.18 -24.53
C ALA A 801 -6.60 -33.59 -25.66
N PHE A 802 -6.20 -32.32 -25.53
CA PHE A 802 -5.35 -31.64 -26.51
C PHE A 802 -4.26 -30.81 -25.81
N GLU A 803 -3.14 -30.61 -26.52
CA GLU A 803 -1.99 -29.85 -26.06
C GLU A 803 -1.61 -28.83 -27.13
N ILE A 804 -1.40 -27.58 -26.72
CA ILE A 804 -0.89 -26.51 -27.58
C ILE A 804 0.52 -26.17 -27.13
N LYS A 805 1.47 -26.30 -28.06
CA LYS A 805 2.88 -25.94 -27.89
C LYS A 805 3.18 -24.67 -28.67
N PHE A 806 3.65 -23.64 -27.96
CA PHE A 806 4.18 -22.43 -28.59
C PHE A 806 5.66 -22.65 -28.86
N ASN A 807 6.06 -22.61 -30.15
CA ASN A 807 7.46 -22.76 -30.51
C ASN A 807 7.78 -22.05 -31.84
N GLN A 808 8.22 -20.78 -31.75
CA GLN A 808 8.90 -20.09 -32.84
C GLN A 808 10.06 -19.26 -32.31
N THR A 809 11.12 -19.18 -33.12
CA THR A 809 12.09 -18.07 -33.09
C THR A 809 11.79 -17.22 -34.31
N VAL A 810 11.23 -16.01 -34.11
CA VAL A 810 10.96 -15.10 -35.22
C VAL A 810 12.26 -14.36 -35.58
N GLU A 811 12.81 -14.66 -36.74
CA GLU A 811 13.90 -13.87 -37.33
C GLU A 811 13.34 -12.60 -37.99
N LYS A 812 14.17 -11.54 -38.04
CA LYS A 812 13.76 -10.17 -38.42
C LYS A 812 13.29 -10.01 -39.88
N SER A 813 13.49 -11.00 -40.74
CA SER A 813 13.33 -10.90 -42.20
C SER A 813 11.87 -10.85 -42.71
N SER A 814 10.87 -11.13 -41.86
CA SER A 814 9.48 -11.35 -42.31
C SER A 814 8.51 -10.18 -42.09
N ILE A 815 8.96 -9.02 -41.57
CA ILE A 815 8.09 -7.88 -41.26
C ILE A 815 8.35 -6.74 -42.23
N TYR A 816 7.40 -6.50 -43.14
CA TYR A 816 7.42 -5.38 -44.08
C TYR A 816 6.98 -4.09 -43.37
N THR A 817 7.86 -3.11 -43.24
CA THR A 817 7.53 -1.80 -42.68
C THR A 817 7.00 -0.85 -43.77
N ASP A 818 5.68 -0.66 -43.82
CA ASP A 818 5.12 0.47 -44.57
C ASP A 818 5.37 1.77 -43.79
N THR A 819 6.30 2.57 -44.29
CA THR A 819 6.72 3.86 -43.70
C THR A 819 5.92 5.06 -44.22
N THR A 820 4.82 4.88 -44.96
CA THR A 820 4.26 5.93 -45.82
C THR A 820 2.96 6.60 -45.36
N LYS A 821 2.38 6.26 -44.19
CA LYS A 821 1.11 6.86 -43.71
C LYS A 821 1.22 7.71 -42.44
N THR A 822 1.93 8.83 -42.55
CA THR A 822 1.80 9.97 -41.64
C THR A 822 0.61 10.86 -42.05
N LYS A 823 -0.54 10.73 -41.37
CA LYS A 823 -1.53 11.81 -41.06
C LYS A 823 -2.88 11.22 -40.66
N TRP A 824 -3.47 11.77 -39.60
CA TRP A 824 -4.93 11.85 -39.46
C TRP A 824 -5.36 13.23 -39.96
N GLU A 825 -5.96 13.29 -41.15
CA GLU A 825 -6.67 14.49 -41.62
C GLU A 825 -8.17 14.27 -41.45
N ALA A 826 -8.84 15.21 -40.80
CA ALA A 826 -10.29 15.25 -40.75
C ALA A 826 -10.80 15.78 -42.10
N VAL A 827 -11.65 15.01 -42.78
CA VAL A 827 -12.41 15.47 -43.95
C VAL A 827 -13.88 15.55 -43.57
N SER A 828 -14.45 16.73 -43.78
CA SER A 828 -15.84 17.09 -43.56
C SER A 828 -16.74 16.74 -44.76
N GLY A 829 -18.03 16.54 -44.53
CA GLY A 829 -19.06 16.93 -45.50
C GLY A 829 -20.01 15.84 -46.03
N ASP A 830 -21.22 15.87 -45.46
CA ASP A 830 -22.49 15.94 -46.19
C ASP A 830 -23.32 14.71 -46.66
N THR A 831 -24.54 14.71 -46.11
CA THR A 831 -25.87 14.37 -46.68
C THR A 831 -26.44 12.94 -46.65
N TYR A 832 -27.77 12.92 -46.50
CA TYR A 832 -28.72 11.80 -46.30
C TYR A 832 -28.64 11.09 -44.93
N GLY A 833 -29.72 10.87 -44.17
CA GLY A 833 -31.12 11.32 -44.35
C GLY A 833 -32.13 10.37 -43.69
N ASN A 834 -32.73 10.79 -42.57
CA ASN A 834 -33.90 10.27 -41.83
C ASN A 834 -34.13 8.75 -41.61
N ASP A 835 -34.42 8.43 -40.34
CA ASP A 835 -35.35 7.40 -39.83
C ASP A 835 -35.68 6.17 -40.69
N TYR A 836 -35.22 5.00 -40.22
CA TYR A 836 -36.15 3.91 -39.89
C TYR A 836 -35.54 2.96 -38.85
N ASN A 837 -36.33 2.61 -37.83
CA ASN A 837 -35.93 1.73 -36.73
C ASN A 837 -36.58 0.35 -36.93
N GLY A 838 -35.80 -0.74 -37.00
CA GLY A 838 -36.36 -2.10 -36.96
C GLY A 838 -35.55 -3.23 -37.62
N GLY A 839 -35.35 -4.30 -36.85
CA GLY A 839 -34.92 -5.65 -37.30
C GLY A 839 -33.40 -5.86 -37.40
N TYR A 840 -32.80 -6.98 -36.99
CA TYR A 840 -33.23 -8.20 -36.29
C TYR A 840 -32.00 -8.73 -35.46
N ALA A 841 -32.02 -9.78 -34.63
CA ALA A 841 -32.95 -10.90 -34.47
C ALA A 841 -32.98 -11.48 -33.02
N LEU A 842 -33.42 -12.73 -32.91
CA LEU A 842 -33.62 -13.58 -31.73
C LEU A 842 -32.39 -13.74 -30.80
N ALA A 843 -32.66 -13.73 -29.49
CA ALA A 843 -31.82 -14.37 -28.48
C ALA A 843 -32.25 -15.83 -28.26
N ALA A 844 -31.28 -16.73 -28.12
CA ALA A 844 -31.49 -18.08 -27.59
C ALA A 844 -30.33 -18.43 -26.66
N THR A 845 -30.63 -18.66 -25.39
CA THR A 845 -29.64 -18.89 -24.32
C THR A 845 -29.21 -20.36 -24.28
N ALA A 846 -27.94 -20.61 -24.01
CA ALA A 846 -27.47 -21.89 -23.48
C ALA A 846 -26.32 -21.64 -22.49
N GLU A 847 -26.58 -21.86 -21.20
CA GLU A 847 -25.52 -21.95 -20.20
C GLU A 847 -24.70 -23.22 -20.45
N ILE A 848 -23.37 -23.13 -20.29
CA ILE A 848 -22.54 -24.32 -20.11
C ILE A 848 -21.99 -24.28 -18.68
N ALA A 849 -22.69 -24.95 -17.78
CA ALA A 849 -22.14 -25.37 -16.51
C ALA A 849 -21.37 -26.68 -16.70
N THR A 850 -20.08 -26.72 -16.37
CA THR A 850 -19.40 -27.92 -15.86
C THR A 850 -17.98 -27.59 -15.36
N ASN A 851 -17.59 -28.22 -14.25
CA ASN A 851 -16.26 -28.06 -13.66
C ASN A 851 -15.22 -28.93 -14.40
N GLY A 852 -14.15 -28.30 -14.88
CA GLY A 852 -12.95 -29.00 -15.35
C GLY A 852 -11.70 -28.18 -14.98
N ASP A 853 -10.75 -28.80 -14.29
CA ASP A 853 -9.58 -28.11 -13.73
C ASP A 853 -8.51 -27.83 -14.80
N LEU A 854 -8.40 -26.56 -15.21
CA LEU A 854 -7.25 -26.05 -15.96
C LEU A 854 -6.03 -25.95 -15.04
N THR A 855 -5.01 -26.76 -15.28
CA THR A 855 -3.74 -26.73 -14.54
C THR A 855 -2.58 -26.32 -15.43
N PHE A 856 -1.84 -25.29 -15.01
CA PHE A 856 -0.61 -24.84 -15.65
C PHE A 856 0.59 -25.46 -14.94
N LYS A 857 1.50 -26.08 -15.69
CA LYS A 857 2.78 -26.59 -15.17
C LYS A 857 3.95 -26.17 -16.06
N ASP A 858 5.07 -25.87 -15.42
CA ASP A 858 6.40 -25.69 -15.99
C ASP A 858 6.57 -24.55 -17.02
N VAL A 859 6.50 -23.31 -16.53
CA VAL A 859 7.08 -22.14 -17.22
C VAL A 859 8.53 -21.97 -16.75
N ASN A 860 9.50 -22.38 -17.57
CA ASN A 860 10.92 -22.34 -17.21
C ASN A 860 11.65 -21.24 -18.00
N LEU A 861 12.00 -20.14 -17.32
CA LEU A 861 12.74 -19.02 -17.90
C LEU A 861 14.25 -19.29 -17.82
N GLY A 862 14.84 -19.72 -18.94
CA GLY A 862 16.28 -19.99 -19.05
C GLY A 862 17.16 -18.74 -18.85
N LYS A 863 18.36 -18.94 -18.28
CA LYS A 863 19.35 -17.91 -17.91
C LYS A 863 19.52 -16.79 -18.96
N LEU A 864 19.42 -15.55 -18.50
CA LEU A 864 20.05 -14.39 -19.14
C LEU A 864 21.56 -14.39 -18.84
N SER A 865 22.39 -14.28 -19.86
CA SER A 865 23.82 -13.96 -19.70
C SER A 865 24.37 -13.28 -20.95
N GLY A 866 25.05 -12.14 -20.77
CA GLY A 866 25.75 -11.43 -21.85
C GLY A 866 25.09 -10.14 -22.32
N PHE A 867 25.18 -9.09 -21.51
CA PHE A 867 25.04 -7.70 -21.98
C PHE A 867 26.15 -6.85 -21.36
N THR A 868 27.15 -6.51 -22.17
CA THR A 868 28.03 -5.37 -21.90
C THR A 868 27.33 -4.11 -22.38
N LYS A 869 27.41 -3.04 -21.58
CA LYS A 869 26.73 -1.78 -21.85
C LYS A 869 27.54 -0.92 -22.82
N ASP A 870 26.92 -0.48 -23.91
CA ASP A 870 27.34 0.73 -24.63
C ASP A 870 26.10 1.47 -25.19
N GLY A 871 26.25 2.78 -25.41
CA GLY A 871 25.35 3.73 -26.08
C GLY A 871 23.83 3.49 -26.12
N ASP A 872 23.09 4.32 -25.38
CA ASP A 872 21.69 4.71 -25.63
C ASP A 872 20.64 3.62 -25.92
N ALA A 873 19.90 3.19 -24.89
CA ALA A 873 18.70 2.37 -25.05
C ALA A 873 17.57 2.77 -24.08
N LYS A 874 16.37 2.96 -24.64
CA LYS A 874 15.12 2.75 -23.91
C LYS A 874 15.03 1.25 -23.61
N ALA A 875 14.69 0.86 -22.38
CA ALA A 875 14.58 -0.55 -22.03
C ALA A 875 13.22 -1.13 -22.50
N ASP A 876 13.23 -1.76 -23.68
CA ASP A 876 12.09 -2.55 -24.16
C ASP A 876 11.87 -3.79 -23.28
N THR A 877 10.64 -3.97 -22.81
CA THR A 877 10.20 -5.17 -22.08
C THR A 877 8.91 -5.70 -22.67
N ALA A 878 8.96 -6.93 -23.22
CA ALA A 878 7.79 -7.58 -23.77
C ALA A 878 6.77 -7.92 -22.66
N LYS A 879 5.53 -7.46 -22.81
CA LYS A 879 4.40 -7.81 -21.93
C LYS A 879 3.50 -8.82 -22.61
N ILE A 880 3.26 -9.96 -21.97
CA ILE A 880 2.16 -10.87 -22.28
C ILE A 880 1.03 -10.57 -21.29
N VAL A 881 -0.17 -10.32 -21.80
CA VAL A 881 -1.37 -10.11 -20.98
C VAL A 881 -2.41 -11.17 -21.35
N ILE A 882 -2.92 -11.89 -20.35
CA ILE A 882 -3.99 -12.87 -20.50
C ILE A 882 -5.21 -12.33 -19.73
N SER A 883 -6.32 -12.12 -20.42
CA SER A 883 -7.58 -11.67 -19.81
C SER A 883 -8.41 -12.82 -19.26
N LYS A 884 -9.34 -12.51 -18.34
CA LYS A 884 -10.24 -13.49 -17.72
C LYS A 884 -11.27 -14.11 -18.70
N ASP A 885 -11.45 -13.51 -19.88
CA ASP A 885 -12.06 -14.15 -21.06
C ASP A 885 -10.98 -14.86 -21.90
N LEU A 886 -11.10 -16.18 -22.04
CA LEU A 886 -10.13 -17.07 -22.71
C LEU A 886 -10.27 -17.08 -24.26
N THR A 887 -10.47 -15.92 -24.90
CA THR A 887 -10.71 -15.86 -26.36
C THR A 887 -9.70 -15.05 -27.17
N LYS A 888 -8.75 -14.33 -26.54
CA LYS A 888 -7.68 -13.59 -27.26
C LYS A 888 -6.36 -13.57 -26.49
N ILE A 889 -5.26 -13.89 -27.18
CA ILE A 889 -3.87 -13.63 -26.73
C ILE A 889 -3.31 -12.52 -27.62
N LYS A 890 -2.62 -11.54 -27.02
CA LYS A 890 -1.92 -10.47 -27.76
C LYS A 890 -0.48 -10.36 -27.29
N VAL A 891 0.45 -10.44 -28.25
CA VAL A 891 1.90 -10.26 -28.03
C VAL A 891 2.32 -8.93 -28.65
N ILE A 892 3.17 -8.17 -27.96
CA ILE A 892 3.77 -6.93 -28.46
C ILE A 892 5.29 -7.03 -28.22
N VAL A 893 6.07 -6.77 -29.26
CA VAL A 893 7.53 -6.89 -29.27
C VAL A 893 8.13 -5.49 -29.39
N GLY A 894 9.02 -5.14 -28.45
CA GLY A 894 9.87 -3.94 -28.52
C GLY A 894 11.13 -4.20 -29.35
N GLU A 895 11.90 -3.17 -29.69
CA GLU A 895 12.97 -3.30 -30.67
C GLU A 895 14.20 -4.09 -30.14
N ALA A 896 14.81 -4.85 -31.05
CA ALA A 896 16.08 -5.57 -30.85
C ALA A 896 16.15 -6.60 -29.71
N GLY A 897 15.36 -7.68 -29.80
CA GLY A 897 15.63 -8.91 -29.03
C GLY A 897 14.99 -10.16 -29.66
N LYS A 898 15.76 -11.24 -29.82
CA LYS A 898 15.19 -12.57 -30.13
C LYS A 898 14.45 -13.07 -28.90
N LEU A 899 13.12 -13.14 -28.96
CA LEU A 899 12.30 -13.77 -27.93
C LEU A 899 12.06 -15.24 -28.29
N SER A 900 12.63 -16.16 -27.52
CA SER A 900 12.33 -17.59 -27.59
C SER A 900 11.39 -17.94 -26.42
N ALA A 901 10.09 -18.01 -26.69
CA ALA A 901 9.09 -18.39 -25.70
C ALA A 901 8.70 -19.86 -25.89
N TYR A 902 9.10 -20.72 -24.96
CA TYR A 902 8.65 -22.11 -24.89
C TYR A 902 7.59 -22.22 -23.79
N GLY A 903 6.41 -22.72 -24.15
CA GLY A 903 5.30 -22.88 -23.20
C GLY A 903 4.32 -23.96 -23.64
N LYS A 904 3.75 -24.64 -22.64
CA LYS A 904 2.82 -25.76 -22.80
C LYS A 904 1.47 -25.42 -22.15
N VAL A 905 0.39 -25.61 -22.88
CA VAL A 905 -0.98 -25.61 -22.34
C VAL A 905 -1.59 -26.97 -22.63
N THR A 906 -2.12 -27.63 -21.60
CA THR A 906 -2.73 -28.97 -21.70
C THR A 906 -4.18 -28.88 -21.24
N TYR A 907 -5.10 -29.42 -22.02
CA TYR A 907 -6.49 -29.62 -21.62
C TYR A 907 -6.79 -31.11 -21.50
N THR A 908 -7.29 -31.53 -20.34
CA THR A 908 -7.67 -32.91 -20.05
C THR A 908 -9.10 -32.93 -19.50
N PRO A 909 -10.09 -33.50 -20.21
CA PRO A 909 -11.46 -33.57 -19.72
C PRO A 909 -11.58 -34.57 -18.56
N SER A 910 -12.30 -34.21 -17.50
CA SER A 910 -12.66 -35.16 -16.44
C SER A 910 -13.82 -36.07 -16.91
N THR A 911 -13.56 -37.38 -16.85
CA THR A 911 -14.47 -38.52 -17.10
C THR A 911 -15.80 -38.29 -17.85
N ALA A 912 -15.84 -38.77 -19.09
CA ALA A 912 -17.04 -39.29 -19.79
C ALA A 912 -18.23 -38.34 -20.02
N ILE A 913 -18.13 -37.48 -21.03
CA ILE A 913 -19.30 -36.86 -21.67
C ILE A 913 -19.95 -37.89 -22.61
N THR A 914 -20.91 -38.67 -22.09
CA THR A 914 -21.73 -39.58 -22.89
C THR A 914 -23.09 -38.94 -23.24
N SER A 915 -23.11 -38.09 -24.25
CA SER A 915 -24.36 -37.75 -24.95
C SER A 915 -24.10 -37.48 -26.43
N ALA A 916 -24.89 -38.12 -27.28
CA ALA A 916 -24.81 -37.95 -28.72
C ALA A 916 -25.54 -36.66 -29.13
N SER A 917 -24.80 -35.71 -29.70
CA SER A 917 -25.33 -34.60 -30.48
C SER A 917 -24.53 -34.52 -31.77
N THR A 918 -25.21 -34.65 -32.91
CA THR A 918 -24.59 -34.91 -34.22
C THR A 918 -24.14 -33.66 -34.98
N ASP A 919 -24.34 -32.47 -34.42
CA ASP A 919 -23.91 -31.20 -35.03
C ASP A 919 -23.05 -30.37 -34.06
N LYS A 920 -21.74 -30.58 -34.11
CA LYS A 920 -20.73 -29.74 -33.43
C LYS A 920 -20.06 -28.79 -34.41
N LYS A 921 -20.68 -27.63 -34.65
CA LYS A 921 -20.03 -26.47 -35.27
C LYS A 921 -20.35 -25.22 -34.45
N ILE A 922 -19.32 -24.50 -34.04
CA ILE A 922 -19.46 -23.16 -33.46
C ILE A 922 -18.86 -22.16 -34.44
N THR A 923 -19.67 -21.18 -34.83
CA THR A 923 -19.24 -20.01 -35.60
C THR A 923 -19.22 -18.81 -34.67
N VAL A 924 -18.12 -18.05 -34.63
CA VAL A 924 -17.97 -16.89 -33.72
C VAL A 924 -18.11 -15.60 -34.50
N ASN A 925 -19.17 -14.84 -34.24
CA ASN A 925 -19.33 -13.44 -34.64
C ASN A 925 -19.20 -12.54 -33.40
N THR A 926 -18.63 -11.34 -33.55
CA THR A 926 -18.34 -10.43 -32.43
C THR A 926 -19.23 -9.19 -32.40
N THR A 927 -20.06 -9.06 -31.37
CA THR A 927 -20.45 -7.73 -30.85
C THR A 927 -20.76 -7.79 -29.36
N LYS A 928 -20.58 -6.65 -28.67
CA LYS A 928 -20.65 -6.50 -27.21
C LYS A 928 -21.83 -5.61 -26.84
N VAL A 929 -22.61 -5.98 -25.83
CA VAL A 929 -23.57 -5.09 -25.14
C VAL A 929 -23.17 -4.99 -23.67
N TYR A 930 -23.35 -3.81 -23.10
CA TYR A 930 -23.07 -3.47 -21.70
C TYR A 930 -24.35 -3.66 -20.88
N GLU A 931 -24.27 -4.34 -19.73
CA GLU A 931 -25.20 -4.09 -18.62
C GLU A 931 -24.43 -3.50 -17.44
N PRO A 932 -25.04 -2.59 -16.65
CA PRO A 932 -24.35 -1.90 -15.56
C PRO A 932 -24.21 -2.79 -14.33
N GLU A 933 -22.98 -3.02 -13.86
CA GLU A 933 -22.74 -3.68 -12.57
C GLU A 933 -23.33 -2.85 -11.41
N ALA A 934 -24.00 -3.54 -10.48
CA ALA A 934 -24.82 -2.96 -9.42
C ALA A 934 -24.00 -2.40 -8.24
N THR A 935 -23.18 -1.38 -8.46
CA THR A 935 -22.44 -0.66 -7.41
C THR A 935 -23.30 0.31 -6.59
N THR A 936 -24.41 0.81 -7.16
CA THR A 936 -25.20 1.92 -6.57
C THR A 936 -26.11 1.56 -5.39
N VAL A 937 -26.33 0.27 -5.10
CA VAL A 937 -27.23 -0.16 -4.00
C VAL A 937 -26.52 -0.21 -2.65
N ALA A 938 -25.21 -0.47 -2.61
CA ALA A 938 -24.44 -0.51 -1.36
C ALA A 938 -24.29 0.88 -0.73
N ASP A 939 -23.92 1.88 -1.54
CA ASP A 939 -23.77 3.26 -1.09
C ASP A 939 -25.12 3.89 -0.70
N ALA A 940 -26.21 3.51 -1.38
CA ALA A 940 -27.57 3.97 -1.04
C ALA A 940 -28.10 3.40 0.28
N LEU A 941 -27.70 2.19 0.68
CA LEU A 941 -27.97 1.68 2.04
C LEU A 941 -27.19 2.49 3.10
N ILE A 942 -25.89 2.67 2.87
CA ILE A 942 -25.00 3.36 3.83
C ILE A 942 -25.43 4.83 4.04
N ALA A 943 -25.86 5.55 2.99
CA ALA A 943 -26.36 6.91 3.13
C ALA A 943 -27.61 7.01 4.03
N LYS A 944 -28.47 5.98 4.01
CA LYS A 944 -29.68 5.92 4.85
C LYS A 944 -29.39 5.53 6.29
N ASP A 945 -28.42 4.64 6.51
CA ASP A 945 -28.04 4.19 7.85
C ASP A 945 -27.09 5.18 8.56
N VAL A 946 -26.31 6.00 7.83
CA VAL A 946 -25.57 7.16 8.40
C VAL A 946 -26.52 8.25 8.91
N ALA A 947 -27.64 8.51 8.21
CA ALA A 947 -28.64 9.47 8.68
C ALA A 947 -29.31 9.06 10.01
N LEU A 948 -29.43 7.75 10.26
CA LEU A 948 -29.87 7.20 11.55
C LEU A 948 -28.82 7.42 12.66
N LEU A 949 -27.53 7.35 12.32
CA LEU A 949 -26.43 7.66 13.24
C LEU A 949 -26.47 9.13 13.70
N THR A 950 -26.69 10.06 12.76
CA THR A 950 -26.81 11.50 13.06
C THR A 950 -28.04 11.79 13.93
N ALA A 951 -29.17 11.13 13.67
CA ALA A 951 -30.41 11.31 14.42
C ALA A 951 -30.34 10.80 15.89
N ALA A 952 -29.48 9.82 16.18
CA ALA A 952 -29.29 9.31 17.53
C ALA A 952 -28.30 10.13 18.38
N ALA A 953 -27.46 10.96 17.76
CA ALA A 953 -26.35 11.65 18.42
C ALA A 953 -26.71 13.01 19.03
N THR A 954 -27.75 13.71 18.52
CA THR A 954 -28.18 15.00 19.07
C THR A 954 -29.09 14.84 20.28
N LYS A 955 -28.49 14.62 21.46
CA LYS A 955 -29.18 14.64 22.75
C LYS A 955 -28.56 15.69 23.67
N THR A 956 -29.38 16.62 24.15
CA THR A 956 -28.98 17.69 25.07
C THR A 956 -29.54 17.36 26.44
N ASP A 957 -28.69 16.82 27.33
CA ASP A 957 -29.07 16.51 28.71
C ASP A 957 -28.49 17.55 29.69
N ALA A 958 -29.25 17.85 30.75
CA ALA A 958 -28.86 18.83 31.76
C ALA A 958 -27.75 18.30 32.68
N VAL A 959 -26.80 19.16 33.07
CA VAL A 959 -25.67 18.78 33.92
C VAL A 959 -26.12 18.58 35.36
N ASN A 960 -26.35 17.32 35.73
CA ASN A 960 -26.57 16.92 37.11
C ASN A 960 -25.72 15.69 37.47
N GLY A 961 -24.41 15.91 37.56
CA GLY A 961 -23.43 15.07 38.28
C GLY A 961 -23.07 13.67 37.75
N SER A 962 -23.97 12.98 37.03
CA SER A 962 -23.80 11.55 36.69
C SER A 962 -24.42 11.14 35.34
N ALA A 963 -24.72 12.07 34.44
CA ALA A 963 -25.38 11.78 33.16
C ALA A 963 -24.42 11.11 32.15
N VAL A 964 -24.38 9.78 32.18
CA VAL A 964 -23.70 8.94 31.17
C VAL A 964 -24.62 8.76 29.96
N THR A 965 -24.12 9.04 28.76
CA THR A 965 -24.89 8.84 27.51
C THR A 965 -24.37 7.62 26.76
N THR A 966 -25.23 6.63 26.51
CA THR A 966 -24.89 5.44 25.72
C THR A 966 -25.53 5.52 24.33
N ILE A 967 -24.69 5.43 23.29
CA ILE A 967 -25.08 5.31 21.89
C ILE A 967 -25.14 3.81 21.56
N ASP A 968 -26.33 3.31 21.24
CA ASP A 968 -26.57 1.90 20.89
C ASP A 968 -26.65 1.74 19.37
N LEU A 969 -25.72 0.98 18.78
CA LEU A 969 -25.61 0.78 17.33
C LEU A 969 -26.22 -0.55 16.87
N SER A 970 -26.92 -1.28 17.75
CA SER A 970 -27.60 -2.53 17.39
C SER A 970 -28.61 -2.38 16.23
N ALA A 971 -29.28 -1.23 16.14
CA ALA A 971 -30.26 -0.91 15.08
C ALA A 971 -29.65 -0.79 13.67
N VAL A 972 -28.31 -0.72 13.55
CA VAL A 972 -27.58 -0.70 12.27
C VAL A 972 -27.48 -2.10 11.64
N ALA A 973 -27.66 -3.18 12.43
CA ALA A 973 -27.61 -4.55 11.92
C ALA A 973 -28.92 -4.95 11.24
N LYS A 974 -28.85 -5.47 10.00
CA LYS A 974 -30.00 -6.05 9.26
C LYS A 974 -29.60 -7.32 8.51
N ASN A 975 -30.49 -8.33 8.52
CA ASN A 975 -30.44 -9.57 7.72
C ASN A 975 -29.03 -10.06 7.32
N GLY A 976 -28.34 -10.73 8.26
CA GLY A 976 -27.08 -11.43 7.98
C GLY A 976 -25.82 -10.56 7.99
N THR A 977 -25.89 -9.34 8.53
CA THR A 977 -24.72 -8.51 8.85
C THR A 977 -24.38 -8.52 10.33
N THR A 978 -23.10 -8.63 10.66
CA THR A 978 -22.56 -8.39 12.00
C THR A 978 -22.02 -6.96 12.08
N VAL A 979 -22.34 -6.25 13.17
CA VAL A 979 -21.77 -4.92 13.48
C VAL A 979 -20.77 -5.08 14.63
N THR A 980 -19.55 -4.58 14.44
CA THR A 980 -18.51 -4.54 15.47
C THR A 980 -18.08 -3.09 15.67
N VAL A 981 -17.95 -2.68 16.93
CA VAL A 981 -17.37 -1.37 17.28
C VAL A 981 -16.02 -1.61 17.93
N THR A 982 -15.03 -0.81 17.57
CA THR A 982 -13.68 -0.89 18.14
C THR A 982 -13.19 0.50 18.43
N GLU A 983 -12.73 0.74 19.65
CA GLU A 983 -12.09 2.00 20.02
C GLU A 983 -10.78 2.17 19.24
N THR A 984 -10.55 3.36 18.68
CA THR A 984 -9.37 3.63 17.85
C THR A 984 -8.39 4.55 18.56
N THR A 985 -8.90 5.62 19.17
CA THR A 985 -8.08 6.53 19.97
C THR A 985 -8.96 7.27 20.98
N ASP A 986 -8.65 7.09 22.25
CA ASP A 986 -9.20 7.87 23.37
C ASP A 986 -8.10 8.15 24.41
N ALA A 987 -7.36 9.24 24.20
CA ALA A 987 -6.25 9.61 25.08
C ALA A 987 -6.68 10.07 26.49
N ASN A 988 -7.98 10.10 26.78
CA ASN A 988 -8.54 10.67 28.01
C ASN A 988 -9.60 9.79 28.70
N GLU A 989 -9.80 8.55 28.22
CA GLU A 989 -10.92 7.66 28.61
C GLU A 989 -12.31 8.35 28.60
N LEU A 990 -12.56 9.22 27.61
CA LEU A 990 -13.84 9.88 27.38
C LEU A 990 -14.98 8.91 27.04
N ILE A 991 -14.67 7.77 26.42
CA ILE A 991 -15.63 6.75 26.01
C ILE A 991 -15.31 5.38 26.62
N THR A 992 -16.24 4.45 26.45
CA THR A 992 -16.04 3.02 26.74
C THR A 992 -16.88 2.22 25.76
N VAL A 993 -16.24 1.31 25.02
CA VAL A 993 -16.90 0.48 24.00
C VAL A 993 -17.21 -0.90 24.59
N SER A 994 -18.47 -1.34 24.47
CA SER A 994 -18.89 -2.70 24.79
C SER A 994 -19.82 -3.24 23.69
N ASP A 995 -19.42 -4.34 23.06
CA ASP A 995 -20.08 -4.96 21.90
C ASP A 995 -20.40 -3.98 20.77
N ASN A 996 -21.66 -3.53 20.68
CA ASN A 996 -22.18 -2.59 19.69
C ASN A 996 -22.64 -1.26 20.32
N LYS A 997 -22.15 -0.93 21.52
CA LYS A 997 -22.50 0.29 22.26
C LYS A 997 -21.27 1.12 22.56
N VAL A 998 -21.41 2.44 22.45
CA VAL A 998 -20.42 3.44 22.84
C VAL A 998 -20.98 4.24 24.00
N THR A 999 -20.36 4.14 25.16
CA THR A 999 -20.76 4.87 26.36
C THR A 999 -19.85 6.08 26.54
N VAL A 1000 -20.42 7.28 26.72
CA VAL A 1000 -19.69 8.55 26.83
C VAL A 1000 -19.73 9.04 28.27
N LYS A 1001 -18.55 9.31 28.85
CA LYS A 1001 -18.42 9.95 30.16
C LYS A 1001 -18.68 11.46 30.04
N ALA A 1002 -19.34 12.03 31.05
CA ALA A 1002 -19.50 13.49 31.14
C ALA A 1002 -18.15 14.17 31.37
N LEU A 1003 -17.96 15.36 30.81
CA LEU A 1003 -16.82 16.23 31.11
C LEU A 1003 -17.04 16.94 32.45
N THR A 1004 -15.97 17.54 32.98
CA THR A 1004 -16.05 18.52 34.07
C THR A 1004 -16.10 19.96 33.51
N GLU A 1005 -16.56 20.94 34.30
CA GLU A 1005 -16.62 22.35 33.86
C GLU A 1005 -15.24 22.94 33.48
N ALA A 1006 -14.15 22.34 33.98
CA ALA A 1006 -12.78 22.72 33.60
C ALA A 1006 -12.37 22.22 32.20
N GLU A 1007 -13.11 21.27 31.62
CA GLU A 1007 -12.78 20.56 30.38
C GLU A 1007 -13.71 21.03 29.25
N GLN A 1008 -13.39 22.20 28.68
CA GLN A 1008 -14.26 22.90 27.72
C GLN A 1008 -14.67 22.05 26.50
N SER A 1009 -13.78 21.18 26.00
CA SER A 1009 -14.14 20.15 25.01
C SER A 1009 -13.10 19.03 24.96
N LYS A 1010 -13.54 17.81 24.62
CA LYS A 1010 -12.67 16.67 24.28
C LYS A 1010 -13.23 15.89 23.09
N THR A 1011 -12.34 15.15 22.42
CA THR A 1011 -12.67 14.29 21.29
C THR A 1011 -12.18 12.86 21.52
N ALA A 1012 -12.96 11.87 21.07
CA ALA A 1012 -12.58 10.46 20.99
C ALA A 1012 -12.93 9.90 19.60
N THR A 1013 -12.27 8.81 19.20
CA THR A 1013 -12.49 8.17 17.89
C THR A 1013 -12.74 6.68 18.06
N PHE A 1014 -13.81 6.21 17.43
CA PHE A 1014 -14.16 4.79 17.38
C PHE A 1014 -14.48 4.38 15.94
N THR A 1015 -14.29 3.10 15.65
CA THR A 1015 -14.45 2.52 14.32
C THR A 1015 -15.62 1.55 14.32
N ILE A 1016 -16.54 1.71 13.37
CA ILE A 1016 -17.67 0.82 13.12
C ILE A 1016 -17.33 -0.05 11.91
N LYS A 1017 -17.36 -1.37 12.09
CA LYS A 1017 -17.28 -2.37 11.02
C LYS A 1017 -18.66 -3.00 10.84
N VAL A 1018 -19.13 -3.08 9.59
CA VAL A 1018 -20.34 -3.83 9.20
C VAL A 1018 -19.92 -4.90 8.20
N GLU A 1019 -20.18 -6.17 8.52
CA GLU A 1019 -19.66 -7.33 7.79
C GLU A 1019 -20.77 -8.31 7.44
N LYS A 1020 -20.85 -8.73 6.17
CA LYS A 1020 -21.77 -9.77 5.69
C LYS A 1020 -21.17 -11.16 5.90
N ALA A 1021 -22.03 -12.17 6.04
CA ALA A 1021 -21.65 -13.58 6.17
C ALA A 1021 -20.73 -14.13 5.04
N ASN A 1022 -20.63 -13.45 3.90
CA ASN A 1022 -19.72 -13.80 2.80
C ASN A 1022 -18.33 -13.12 2.90
N GLY A 1023 -17.99 -12.50 4.03
CA GLY A 1023 -16.71 -11.82 4.27
C GLY A 1023 -16.58 -10.42 3.64
N THR A 1024 -17.64 -9.89 3.01
CA THR A 1024 -17.64 -8.50 2.53
C THR A 1024 -17.90 -7.55 3.70
N ALA A 1025 -16.93 -6.67 4.01
CA ALA A 1025 -17.03 -5.72 5.11
C ALA A 1025 -16.82 -4.26 4.66
N VAL A 1026 -17.51 -3.35 5.34
CA VAL A 1026 -17.30 -1.90 5.23
C VAL A 1026 -16.94 -1.37 6.61
N THR A 1027 -15.95 -0.48 6.67
CA THR A 1027 -15.42 0.10 7.91
C THR A 1027 -15.44 1.62 7.82
N LYS A 1028 -15.95 2.30 8.83
CA LYS A 1028 -15.85 3.76 8.99
C LYS A 1028 -15.38 4.14 10.39
N THR A 1029 -14.51 5.14 10.47
CA THR A 1029 -14.17 5.81 11.73
C THR A 1029 -15.12 6.97 11.94
N ALA A 1030 -15.66 7.09 13.14
CA ALA A 1030 -16.46 8.22 13.60
C ALA A 1030 -15.68 9.01 14.65
N THR A 1031 -15.75 10.33 14.58
CA THR A 1031 -15.14 11.24 15.56
C THR A 1031 -16.22 11.79 16.46
N LEU A 1032 -16.18 11.44 17.75
CA LEU A 1032 -17.09 11.94 18.76
C LEU A 1032 -16.45 13.15 19.45
N THR A 1033 -17.15 14.28 19.45
CA THR A 1033 -16.75 15.51 20.16
C THR A 1033 -17.77 15.79 21.26
N VAL A 1034 -17.28 15.92 22.49
CA VAL A 1034 -18.06 16.42 23.64
C VAL A 1034 -17.60 17.84 23.92
N ALA A 1035 -18.54 18.78 24.04
CA ALA A 1035 -18.27 20.17 24.39
C ALA A 1035 -19.12 20.61 25.58
N ALA A 1036 -18.49 21.34 26.49
CA ALA A 1036 -19.09 21.87 27.72
C ALA A 1036 -19.55 23.32 27.52
N SER A 1037 -20.74 23.65 28.03
CA SER A 1037 -21.18 25.03 28.25
C SER A 1037 -21.93 25.12 29.57
N GLU A 1038 -22.18 26.34 30.07
CA GLU A 1038 -22.83 26.54 31.38
C GLU A 1038 -24.13 25.72 31.50
N ASN A 1039 -24.09 24.73 32.40
CA ASN A 1039 -25.17 23.77 32.72
C ASN A 1039 -25.58 22.77 31.61
N THR A 1040 -24.87 22.64 30.49
CA THR A 1040 -25.14 21.63 29.44
C THR A 1040 -23.86 21.04 28.81
N TYR A 1041 -23.91 19.77 28.41
CA TYR A 1041 -22.94 19.18 27.48
C TYR A 1041 -23.60 18.88 26.14
N THR A 1042 -22.86 19.08 25.05
CA THR A 1042 -23.26 18.67 23.70
C THR A 1042 -22.36 17.55 23.21
N VAL A 1043 -22.97 16.47 22.72
CA VAL A 1043 -22.27 15.38 22.02
C VAL A 1043 -22.55 15.53 20.54
N SER A 1044 -21.50 15.43 19.72
CA SER A 1044 -21.60 15.44 18.26
C SER A 1044 -20.72 14.34 17.67
N VAL A 1045 -21.17 13.73 16.58
CA VAL A 1045 -20.48 12.62 15.91
C VAL A 1045 -20.34 12.95 14.43
N ALA A 1046 -19.10 12.88 13.92
CA ALA A 1046 -18.72 13.19 12.54
C ALA A 1046 -18.11 11.97 11.83
#